data_AF-A0A2E3ZHL8-F1
#
_entry.id   AF-A0A2E3ZHL8-F1
#
_cell.length_a   1.000
_cell.length_b   1.000
_cell.length_c   1.000
_cell.angle_alpha   90.00
_cell.angle_beta   90.00
_cell.angle_gamma   90.00
#
_symmetry.space_group_name_H-M   'P 1'
#
loop_
_entity.id
_entity.type
_entity.pdbx_description
1 polymer ?
#
loop_
_entity_poly.entity_id
_entity_poly.type
_entity_poly.pdbx_seq_one_letter_code
_entity_poly.pdbx_strand_id
1 'polypeptide(L)'
;MGLSIGSDWIDSMSRTQSAALTILLLLGFSFSPLLMQVPDEIEQYELSDLETPRFSPGSTTDFTLMYTQTAGVQGGPGSENWVKVNDVIVDNNDDIYAVGAFANNVTIGSSDWDEDWRTGFIAKFDDQGNSIWELLIEAPPSTIHPASEIMSVDVDNAGRIFVGGMMCGTATFTSASSCGWGSTNWAGFVGKVSPQGFWEWGVSIDGSSGTEVVNDVAIRSDGHVYAVGEMRTSAFFEGVSYNTSGRIDGFVTLVDTINYDFDWVRFIGSQSHNEYDNATSVMVDSADNAIVTGTYSDNAGNTFGTSIIMPVGRPNAAYVMNLSSTNTINWVAGAGGSANVEPVHVQAIIDGGDGYYYVAGSMGGVTTFDSAATQSQVSLVANGTSEHTFIAQMSTDGAWNYARRSDSPDGYNNWAHQIIHSIAMGQNGMLIATGQFDSPNTHPISEATFGNTRILDGYMGGFLVGFNTQTASFAWAKSFGSNGDNARGNGVSILSDGRIVTGIHACPKGPCYVTIDGVQTNMVGFEGGGGFVWTSFPDSDSDGVADKDDNCDLVANPTQDDIDADSLGDACDPDIDGDAILNANDNCEKGAANWDSSIWMNDRDGDGCRDVDEDTDDDGDGVDDSIDTCSSSTHEHNWTSSPASDYDTDGCKDVSEDDDDDADSILDQYDQCASNPSWKNWTSNANTDHDSDGCKDEGEDADDDNDQRPDDEDACQTGLTGWTSEVTFDFDLDGCRDSDEDIDDDNDLIPDVTDACNPPGATDWASIPDTDHDADGCRDADEDDDDDNDGIPDEQDTCPKGQTNWIGNDVNFDNDGDGCKDDGAQNNGFGEDLDDDGDQILDSADSCRAGEIGWTSNFGNDFDRDGCKDDTEDQDDDGDGFLEDNGEDKCPLTTLGDPVDLNGCAPNQGDSDGDGLTDQEDQCPNEDARGYDDNLDGCIDDTDNDGINDAEDVCVDTPADESGSGDQRADGCTITERDLDGDGVKGDEDSVNGFDLCPSTPDGAEVDNFGCTSDQQLELLDSDEDNINDLIERDWFENSGYDCRETIESERDSVDENGCGFSQLDADSDGVQNMNDLCPGTPNLFSVDDDGCSVSQKQDLAGDGGGMNPIMIAAIIVGAALLLGSVGITVVVRSRSKPKPRKKKSRPKTATTAPNPGAFAEAAAAALAPEPATLPELMGHTTDEDGVEWAQDAEGNWYWRNDAESTFALYES
;
A
#
# COMPACT_ATOMS: atom_id res chain seq x y z
N MET A 1 -62.91 0.52 18.84
CA MET A 1 -63.96 -0.42 19.30
C MET A 1 -63.53 -1.77 18.76
N GLY A 2 -63.11 -2.78 19.53
CA GLY A 2 -62.98 -2.86 21.00
C GLY A 2 -61.92 -1.92 21.62
N LEU A 3 -61.47 -2.04 22.88
CA LEU A 3 -61.70 -3.01 23.98
C LEU A 3 -61.02 -4.40 23.85
N SER A 4 -60.40 -5.00 24.89
CA SER A 4 -60.02 -4.51 26.25
C SER A 4 -59.23 -5.58 27.07
N ILE A 5 -58.65 -5.17 28.21
CA ILE A 5 -58.16 -5.96 29.40
C ILE A 5 -56.81 -6.70 29.22
N GLY A 6 -55.81 -6.66 30.13
CA GLY A 6 -55.55 -5.75 31.27
C GLY A 6 -55.03 -6.39 32.59
N SER A 7 -54.57 -5.52 33.53
CA SER A 7 -54.24 -5.76 34.97
C SER A 7 -52.80 -6.28 35.28
N ASP A 8 -52.15 -6.03 36.43
CA ASP A 8 -52.55 -5.30 37.67
C ASP A 8 -51.37 -4.90 38.64
N TRP A 9 -51.58 -3.91 39.54
CA TRP A 9 -50.74 -3.49 40.73
C TRP A 9 -49.31 -2.89 40.50
N ILE A 10 -48.66 -2.09 41.40
CA ILE A 10 -48.94 -1.60 42.78
C ILE A 10 -48.33 -0.18 43.08
N ASP A 11 -49.00 0.61 43.96
CA ASP A 11 -48.61 1.79 44.81
C ASP A 11 -47.34 2.72 44.59
N SER A 12 -47.22 3.97 45.12
CA SER A 12 -48.15 5.03 45.61
C SER A 12 -47.45 6.26 46.28
N MET A 13 -47.85 7.50 45.92
CA MET A 13 -47.96 8.76 46.75
C MET A 13 -46.75 9.34 47.56
N SER A 14 -46.68 10.64 47.96
CA SER A 14 -47.25 11.93 47.47
C SER A 14 -46.75 13.16 48.30
N ARG A 15 -46.73 14.38 47.69
CA ARG A 15 -46.90 15.75 48.32
C ARG A 15 -45.81 16.23 49.34
N THR A 16 -45.55 17.54 49.61
CA THR A 16 -46.35 18.78 49.45
C THR A 16 -45.51 20.10 49.42
N GLN A 17 -45.85 21.04 48.54
CA GLN A 17 -45.78 22.53 48.63
C GLN A 17 -44.65 23.31 49.36
N SER A 18 -44.06 24.29 48.65
CA SER A 18 -44.14 25.74 48.98
C SER A 18 -43.79 26.64 47.76
N ALA A 19 -44.10 27.95 47.81
CA ALA A 19 -43.95 28.92 46.69
C ALA A 19 -42.91 30.03 47.03
N ALA A 20 -42.54 31.04 46.22
CA ALA A 20 -43.04 31.66 44.97
C ALA A 20 -41.84 32.36 44.21
N LEU A 21 -41.88 33.36 43.28
CA LEU A 21 -42.88 34.37 42.89
C LEU A 21 -42.62 35.08 41.51
N THR A 22 -43.32 34.65 40.45
CA THR A 22 -44.03 35.53 39.46
C THR A 22 -43.29 36.46 38.44
N ILE A 23 -43.32 36.04 37.16
CA ILE A 23 -43.80 36.74 35.93
C ILE A 23 -43.55 38.26 35.74
N LEU A 24 -42.97 38.65 34.57
CA LEU A 24 -43.46 39.85 33.82
C LEU A 24 -43.23 39.85 32.27
N LEU A 25 -44.36 39.86 31.55
CA LEU A 25 -44.69 40.49 30.25
C LEU A 25 -43.63 40.95 29.22
N LEU A 26 -43.77 40.39 28.00
CA LEU A 26 -44.22 41.08 26.76
C LEU A 26 -43.57 42.42 26.31
N LEU A 27 -42.80 42.37 25.22
CA LEU A 27 -43.08 43.00 23.89
C LEU A 27 -41.80 43.18 23.04
N GLY A 28 -41.88 42.99 21.71
CA GLY A 28 -40.92 43.66 20.81
C GLY A 28 -40.25 42.88 19.66
N PHE A 29 -40.85 41.85 19.06
CA PHE A 29 -40.29 41.30 17.81
C PHE A 29 -40.34 42.33 16.66
N SER A 30 -39.18 42.60 16.06
CA SER A 30 -39.02 43.30 14.79
C SER A 30 -38.00 42.57 13.92
N PHE A 31 -38.42 42.10 12.76
CA PHE A 31 -37.61 41.27 11.85
C PHE A 31 -36.37 41.99 11.31
N SER A 32 -35.25 41.28 11.27
CA SER A 32 -34.21 41.31 10.23
C SER A 32 -33.47 39.95 10.26
N PRO A 33 -32.88 39.49 9.14
CA PRO A 33 -32.57 38.07 8.93
C PRO A 33 -31.21 37.63 9.51
N LEU A 34 -30.97 36.31 9.41
CA LEU A 34 -29.75 35.58 9.78
C LEU A 34 -28.45 36.34 9.44
N LEU A 35 -27.58 36.45 10.46
CA LEU A 35 -26.19 36.04 10.31
C LEU A 35 -26.03 34.75 11.11
N MET A 36 -25.34 33.75 10.54
CA MET A 36 -24.91 32.58 11.31
C MET A 36 -23.65 32.98 12.07
N GLN A 37 -23.76 33.17 13.39
CA GLN A 37 -22.59 33.36 14.26
C GLN A 37 -22.24 32.03 14.90
N VAL A 38 -21.02 31.56 14.66
CA VAL A 38 -20.36 30.54 15.47
C VAL A 38 -20.23 31.08 16.91
N PRO A 39 -20.45 30.27 17.95
CA PRO A 39 -20.34 30.72 19.33
C PRO A 39 -18.86 30.82 19.78
N ASP A 40 -18.26 32.01 19.61
CA ASP A 40 -17.03 32.40 20.32
C ASP A 40 -17.31 32.55 21.84
N GLU A 41 -17.30 31.46 22.60
CA GLU A 41 -17.26 31.51 24.07
C GLU A 41 -16.51 30.29 24.65
N ILE A 42 -15.19 30.27 24.44
CA ILE A 42 -14.26 29.31 25.08
C ILE A 42 -14.27 29.53 26.60
N GLU A 43 -14.52 28.48 27.39
CA GLU A 43 -14.40 28.55 28.85
C GLU A 43 -12.94 28.68 29.28
N GLN A 44 -12.53 29.90 29.65
CA GLN A 44 -11.22 30.17 30.21
C GLN A 44 -11.16 29.76 31.68
N TYR A 45 -10.67 28.54 31.94
CA TYR A 45 -10.28 28.11 33.28
C TYR A 45 -9.02 28.85 33.74
N GLU A 46 -9.04 29.50 34.91
CA GLU A 46 -7.82 30.04 35.54
C GLU A 46 -7.04 28.93 36.24
N LEU A 47 -5.71 28.97 36.13
CA LEU A 47 -4.72 28.02 36.68
C LEU A 47 -4.69 27.92 38.23
N SER A 48 -5.71 28.40 38.95
CA SER A 48 -5.88 28.19 40.40
C SER A 48 -6.72 26.98 40.77
N ASP A 49 -7.52 26.46 39.83
CA ASP A 49 -8.60 25.51 40.12
C ASP A 49 -8.26 24.06 39.67
N LEU A 50 -7.04 23.85 39.17
CA LEU A 50 -6.41 22.53 39.05
C LEU A 50 -6.10 21.98 40.46
N GLU A 51 -7.04 21.24 41.03
CA GLU A 51 -6.64 20.13 41.90
C GLU A 51 -5.73 19.19 41.08
N THR A 52 -4.70 18.63 41.71
CA THR A 52 -3.72 17.74 41.06
C THR A 52 -4.42 16.72 40.17
N PRO A 53 -4.14 16.65 38.85
CA PRO A 53 -4.60 15.51 38.06
C PRO A 53 -4.04 14.25 38.72
N ARG A 54 -4.95 13.33 38.99
CA ARG A 54 -4.68 11.96 39.42
C ARG A 54 -5.48 11.09 38.48
N PHE A 55 -4.98 9.89 38.25
CA PHE A 55 -5.57 9.01 37.26
C PHE A 55 -7.03 8.75 37.64
N SER A 56 -7.93 9.05 36.70
CA SER A 56 -9.37 9.09 36.92
C SER A 56 -9.96 7.75 36.55
N PRO A 57 -10.44 6.93 37.51
CA PRO A 57 -10.93 5.59 37.18
C PRO A 57 -12.15 5.68 36.26
N GLY A 58 -11.97 5.27 35.00
CA GLY A 58 -12.95 5.47 33.92
C GLY A 58 -12.61 6.58 32.92
N SER A 59 -11.33 6.90 32.70
CA SER A 59 -10.85 7.69 31.56
C SER A 59 -10.01 6.79 30.64
N THR A 60 -10.23 6.86 29.31
CA THR A 60 -9.42 6.17 28.29
C THR A 60 -8.07 6.86 28.04
N THR A 61 -8.01 8.15 28.39
CA THR A 61 -6.82 9.01 28.28
C THR A 61 -6.48 9.56 29.67
N ASP A 62 -5.21 9.49 30.10
CA ASP A 62 -4.75 10.07 31.37
C ASP A 62 -3.33 10.64 31.31
N PHE A 63 -2.95 11.47 32.29
CA PHE A 63 -1.81 12.38 32.18
C PHE A 63 -0.99 12.57 33.46
N THR A 64 0.34 12.42 33.35
CA THR A 64 1.32 12.90 34.34
C THR A 64 2.06 14.14 33.82
N LEU A 65 1.90 15.26 34.51
CA LEU A 65 2.43 16.56 34.07
C LEU A 65 3.88 16.82 34.55
N MET A 66 4.74 17.26 33.63
CA MET A 66 6.01 17.94 33.91
C MET A 66 6.02 19.31 33.24
N TYR A 67 5.56 20.34 33.96
CA TYR A 67 5.15 21.62 33.36
C TYR A 67 5.86 22.85 33.95
N THR A 68 5.99 23.89 33.14
CA THR A 68 6.62 25.17 33.53
C THR A 68 5.65 26.04 34.34
N GLN A 69 6.06 26.59 35.50
CA GLN A 69 5.18 27.51 36.25
C GLN A 69 5.08 28.90 35.60
N THR A 70 3.98 29.59 35.91
CA THR A 70 3.63 30.93 35.41
C THR A 70 4.71 31.99 35.70
N ALA A 71 5.24 32.62 34.65
CA ALA A 71 6.32 33.58 34.74
C ALA A 71 6.03 34.79 35.66
N GLY A 72 6.91 35.04 36.65
CA GLY A 72 6.75 36.14 37.62
C GLY A 72 8.02 36.75 38.22
N VAL A 73 9.21 36.21 37.94
CA VAL A 73 10.49 36.65 38.53
C VAL A 73 11.42 37.21 37.45
N GLN A 74 12.13 38.31 37.71
CA GLN A 74 13.04 38.92 36.73
C GLN A 74 14.41 38.20 36.67
N GLY A 75 14.53 37.19 35.80
CA GLY A 75 15.72 36.35 35.60
C GLY A 75 16.71 36.79 34.50
N GLY A 76 17.16 38.05 34.50
CA GLY A 76 18.29 38.48 33.64
C GLY A 76 18.07 38.40 32.11
N PRO A 77 19.15 38.31 31.30
CA PRO A 77 19.09 38.11 29.85
C PRO A 77 19.46 36.67 29.45
N GLY A 78 18.48 35.90 28.96
CA GLY A 78 18.59 34.47 28.60
C GLY A 78 17.58 33.62 29.37
N SER A 79 16.30 34.00 29.28
CA SER A 79 15.26 33.65 30.24
C SER A 79 14.14 32.83 29.58
N GLU A 80 14.44 31.56 29.35
CA GLU A 80 13.58 30.58 28.67
C GLU A 80 13.30 29.40 29.60
N ASN A 81 12.06 29.25 30.06
CA ASN A 81 11.61 28.09 30.85
C ASN A 81 11.29 26.94 29.90
N TRP A 82 11.90 25.78 30.09
CA TRP A 82 11.58 24.59 29.30
C TRP A 82 11.91 23.28 29.99
N VAL A 83 11.23 22.21 29.56
CA VAL A 83 11.49 20.82 29.97
C VAL A 83 11.24 19.89 28.78
N LYS A 84 12.11 18.88 28.65
CA LYS A 84 12.07 17.86 27.60
C LYS A 84 12.13 16.48 28.27
N VAL A 85 11.19 15.60 27.92
CA VAL A 85 11.32 14.14 28.12
C VAL A 85 12.09 13.60 26.92
N ASN A 86 13.13 12.82 27.17
CA ASN A 86 13.93 12.16 26.14
C ASN A 86 13.54 10.69 25.97
N ASP A 87 13.17 10.02 27.05
CA ASP A 87 12.91 8.59 27.08
C ASP A 87 12.00 8.22 28.28
N VAL A 88 11.25 7.12 28.14
CA VAL A 88 10.35 6.55 29.16
C VAL A 88 10.42 5.02 29.15
N ILE A 89 10.50 4.40 30.33
CA ILE A 89 10.48 2.94 30.50
C ILE A 89 9.64 2.54 31.71
N VAL A 90 8.94 1.40 31.61
CA VAL A 90 8.15 0.79 32.69
C VAL A 90 8.96 -0.36 33.31
N ASP A 91 8.94 -0.51 34.64
CA ASP A 91 9.49 -1.70 35.31
C ASP A 91 8.40 -2.75 35.65
N ASN A 92 8.83 -3.97 36.01
CA ASN A 92 7.96 -5.13 36.28
C ASN A 92 6.99 -4.96 37.49
N ASN A 93 6.87 -3.78 38.08
CA ASN A 93 5.87 -3.41 39.09
C ASN A 93 4.90 -2.32 38.58
N ASP A 94 4.89 -2.06 37.26
CA ASP A 94 4.15 -0.99 36.57
C ASP A 94 4.55 0.45 36.97
N ASP A 95 5.69 0.58 37.64
CA ASP A 95 6.24 1.89 37.94
C ASP A 95 6.90 2.52 36.69
N ILE A 96 6.48 3.74 36.33
CA ILE A 96 6.95 4.48 35.16
C ILE A 96 8.20 5.31 35.51
N TYR A 97 9.24 5.22 34.69
CA TYR A 97 10.43 6.08 34.73
C TYR A 97 10.42 7.03 33.54
N ALA A 98 10.69 8.31 33.79
CA ALA A 98 10.87 9.31 32.74
C ALA A 98 12.17 10.08 32.94
N VAL A 99 12.92 10.30 31.86
CA VAL A 99 14.22 11.00 31.88
C VAL A 99 14.30 12.11 30.85
N GLY A 100 15.22 13.06 31.07
CA GLY A 100 15.48 14.13 30.11
C GLY A 100 16.28 15.29 30.69
N ALA A 101 15.88 16.52 30.35
CA ALA A 101 16.47 17.75 30.87
C ALA A 101 15.46 18.90 30.96
N PHE A 102 15.76 19.88 31.82
CA PHE A 102 15.01 21.13 31.95
C PHE A 102 15.92 22.34 32.19
N ALA A 103 15.39 23.55 32.10
CA ALA A 103 16.06 24.78 32.54
C ALA A 103 15.07 25.82 33.10
N ASN A 104 15.59 26.67 34.00
CA ASN A 104 14.81 27.65 34.77
C ASN A 104 13.70 26.96 35.59
N ASN A 105 12.48 27.53 35.60
CA ASN A 105 11.45 27.17 36.57
C ASN A 105 10.44 26.12 36.05
N VAL A 106 10.47 24.92 36.64
CA VAL A 106 9.71 23.74 36.19
C VAL A 106 9.22 22.91 37.38
N THR A 107 7.96 22.48 37.35
CA THR A 107 7.40 21.46 38.24
C THR A 107 7.54 20.09 37.57
N ILE A 108 8.21 19.15 38.26
CA ILE A 108 8.34 17.75 37.84
C ILE A 108 7.64 16.91 38.90
N GLY A 109 6.54 16.25 38.54
CA GLY A 109 5.75 15.43 39.46
C GLY A 109 5.23 16.23 40.65
N SER A 110 5.85 16.03 41.81
CA SER A 110 5.48 16.67 43.08
C SER A 110 6.39 17.82 43.51
N SER A 111 7.49 18.05 42.77
CA SER A 111 8.57 18.99 43.16
C SER A 111 8.73 20.16 42.19
N ASP A 112 8.97 21.35 42.75
CA ASP A 112 9.26 22.58 42.03
C ASP A 112 10.78 22.84 41.99
N TRP A 113 11.33 23.00 40.78
CA TRP A 113 12.75 23.23 40.53
C TRP A 113 12.98 24.60 39.84
N ASP A 114 14.16 25.19 40.06
CA ASP A 114 14.51 26.56 39.60
C ASP A 114 16.03 26.63 39.33
N GLU A 115 16.47 26.12 38.17
CA GLU A 115 17.91 25.92 37.85
C GLU A 115 18.41 26.87 36.75
N ASP A 116 19.48 27.62 37.03
CA ASP A 116 20.14 28.59 36.11
C ASP A 116 20.68 27.94 34.79
N TRP A 117 20.70 26.61 34.67
CA TRP A 117 21.33 25.84 33.60
C TRP A 117 20.52 24.60 33.21
N ARG A 118 20.72 24.11 31.97
CA ARG A 118 20.22 22.80 31.51
C ARG A 118 20.65 21.71 32.48
N THR A 119 19.70 21.11 33.17
CA THR A 119 19.93 20.11 34.23
C THR A 119 19.19 18.82 33.90
N GLY A 120 19.91 17.70 33.92
CA GLY A 120 19.33 16.38 33.64
C GLY A 120 18.54 15.85 34.84
N PHE A 121 17.43 15.16 34.57
CA PHE A 121 16.55 14.59 35.57
C PHE A 121 16.16 13.15 35.26
N ILE A 122 15.83 12.40 36.32
CA ILE A 122 15.11 11.12 36.29
C ILE A 122 14.01 11.18 37.35
N ALA A 123 12.78 10.90 36.96
CA ALA A 123 11.61 10.83 37.85
C ALA A 123 10.98 9.44 37.77
N LYS A 124 10.51 8.93 38.91
CA LYS A 124 9.79 7.66 39.03
C LYS A 124 8.38 7.90 39.55
N PHE A 125 7.39 7.37 38.84
CA PHE A 125 5.97 7.44 39.14
C PHE A 125 5.39 6.03 39.36
N ASP A 126 4.27 5.90 40.04
CA ASP A 126 3.47 4.66 40.03
C ASP A 126 2.59 4.57 38.77
N ASP A 127 1.91 3.45 38.59
CA ASP A 127 0.99 3.18 37.48
C ASP A 127 -0.24 4.10 37.47
N GLN A 128 -0.48 4.86 38.55
CA GLN A 128 -1.49 5.93 38.65
C GLN A 128 -0.86 7.33 38.61
N GLY A 129 0.38 7.43 38.09
CA GLY A 129 1.10 8.67 37.81
C GLY A 129 1.57 9.47 39.02
N ASN A 130 1.42 8.97 40.25
CA ASN A 130 1.88 9.69 41.43
C ASN A 130 3.40 9.58 41.54
N SER A 131 4.08 10.71 41.73
CA SER A 131 5.53 10.71 41.93
C SER A 131 5.94 9.94 43.18
N ILE A 132 6.78 8.92 42.99
CA ILE A 132 7.43 8.14 44.04
C ILE A 132 8.72 8.84 44.48
N TRP A 133 9.49 9.35 43.52
CA TRP A 133 10.64 10.25 43.72
C TRP A 133 11.05 10.96 42.43
N GLU A 134 11.56 12.20 42.56
CA GLU A 134 12.31 12.89 41.50
C GLU A 134 13.79 13.06 41.90
N LEU A 135 14.73 12.94 40.95
CA LEU A 135 16.16 13.06 41.16
C LEU A 135 16.84 13.86 40.04
N LEU A 136 17.69 14.82 40.42
CA LEU A 136 18.46 15.66 39.48
C LEU A 136 19.94 15.26 39.44
N ILE A 137 20.64 15.64 38.37
CA ILE A 137 22.11 15.59 38.30
C ILE A 137 22.69 16.75 39.16
N GLU A 138 22.87 16.47 40.45
CA GLU A 138 23.45 17.41 41.42
C GLU A 138 24.95 17.67 41.19
N ALA A 139 25.40 18.88 41.55
CA ALA A 139 26.82 19.24 41.60
C ALA A 139 27.43 19.08 43.02
N PRO A 140 28.73 18.74 43.15
CA PRO A 140 29.41 18.76 44.44
C PRO A 140 29.39 20.16 45.09
N PRO A 141 29.20 20.27 46.42
CA PRO A 141 29.09 21.56 47.10
C PRO A 141 30.22 22.54 46.78
N SER A 142 29.86 23.76 46.36
CA SER A 142 30.74 24.85 45.91
C SER A 142 31.44 24.69 44.55
N THR A 143 30.96 23.76 43.71
CA THR A 143 31.20 23.81 42.25
C THR A 143 30.08 24.60 41.53
N ILE A 144 30.13 24.70 40.20
CA ILE A 144 29.05 25.22 39.34
C ILE A 144 28.20 24.02 38.92
N HIS A 145 26.88 24.19 38.76
CA HIS A 145 26.03 23.10 38.28
C HIS A 145 26.46 22.58 36.90
N PRO A 146 26.54 21.25 36.70
CA PRO A 146 26.92 20.69 35.42
C PRO A 146 25.77 20.85 34.43
N ALA A 147 26.05 21.45 33.27
CA ALA A 147 25.11 21.43 32.17
C ALA A 147 24.94 19.96 31.75
N SER A 148 23.74 19.41 31.79
CA SER A 148 23.53 17.96 31.74
C SER A 148 22.17 17.56 31.17
N GLU A 149 22.11 16.40 30.54
CA GLU A 149 20.93 15.84 29.90
C GLU A 149 21.02 14.32 29.90
N ILE A 150 19.96 13.66 30.37
CA ILE A 150 19.81 12.20 30.29
C ILE A 150 19.12 11.88 28.97
N MET A 151 19.67 10.97 28.18
CA MET A 151 19.09 10.57 26.89
C MET A 151 18.23 9.32 27.02
N SER A 152 18.64 8.36 27.84
CA SER A 152 18.06 7.02 27.94
C SER A 152 18.08 6.47 29.37
N VAL A 153 17.18 5.54 29.67
CA VAL A 153 17.07 4.81 30.94
C VAL A 153 16.75 3.34 30.69
N ASP A 154 17.43 2.45 31.43
CA ASP A 154 17.09 1.02 31.48
C ASP A 154 16.93 0.55 32.93
N VAL A 155 15.98 -0.35 33.16
CA VAL A 155 15.56 -0.87 34.46
C VAL A 155 15.28 -2.36 34.37
N ASP A 156 16.18 -3.17 34.93
CA ASP A 156 16.07 -4.63 34.82
C ASP A 156 15.16 -5.30 35.87
N ASN A 157 14.90 -6.60 35.68
CA ASN A 157 14.09 -7.44 36.58
C ASN A 157 14.68 -7.61 38.01
N ALA A 158 15.86 -7.04 38.30
CA ALA A 158 16.45 -6.95 39.63
C ALA A 158 16.36 -5.54 40.24
N GLY A 159 15.69 -4.59 39.57
CA GLY A 159 15.57 -3.19 39.94
C GLY A 159 16.87 -2.40 39.80
N ARG A 160 17.79 -2.83 38.93
CA ARG A 160 19.02 -2.10 38.63
C ARG A 160 18.68 -1.00 37.63
N ILE A 161 18.79 0.27 38.04
CA ILE A 161 18.50 1.42 37.19
C ILE A 161 19.81 2.00 36.66
N PHE A 162 19.94 2.10 35.34
CA PHE A 162 21.05 2.76 34.67
C PHE A 162 20.55 3.81 33.69
N VAL A 163 21.36 4.83 33.45
CA VAL A 163 21.02 5.96 32.56
C VAL A 163 22.19 6.35 31.68
N GLY A 164 21.90 6.60 30.41
CA GLY A 164 22.81 7.17 29.42
C GLY A 164 22.58 8.67 29.25
N GLY A 165 23.61 9.43 28.89
CA GLY A 165 23.44 10.80 28.45
C GLY A 165 24.71 11.59 28.20
N MET A 166 24.59 12.90 28.25
CA MET A 166 25.71 13.86 28.15
C MET A 166 25.73 14.85 29.32
N MET A 167 26.93 15.21 29.77
CA MET A 167 27.13 16.22 30.81
C MET A 167 28.38 17.06 30.56
N CYS A 168 28.47 18.20 31.23
CA CYS A 168 29.68 18.99 31.26
C CYS A 168 29.89 19.63 32.64
N GLY A 169 31.09 19.50 33.19
CA GLY A 169 31.41 19.87 34.57
C GLY A 169 31.50 18.65 35.50
N THR A 170 31.08 18.80 36.75
CA THR A 170 31.23 17.74 37.76
C THR A 170 29.92 17.46 38.46
N ALA A 171 29.47 16.21 38.42
CA ALA A 171 28.30 15.72 39.15
C ALA A 171 28.70 15.14 40.51
N THR A 172 27.73 14.78 41.34
CA THR A 172 27.96 14.08 42.61
C THR A 172 28.50 12.65 42.43
N PHE A 173 28.21 12.02 41.30
CA PHE A 173 28.54 10.62 41.01
C PHE A 173 29.71 10.40 40.04
N THR A 174 30.04 11.39 39.21
CA THR A 174 31.16 11.33 38.24
C THR A 174 31.69 12.72 37.88
N SER A 175 32.79 12.79 37.11
CA SER A 175 33.44 14.07 36.75
C SER A 175 33.89 14.13 35.29
N ALA A 176 33.46 15.16 34.58
CA ALA A 176 33.89 15.51 33.23
C ALA A 176 34.70 16.83 33.21
N SER A 177 35.18 17.21 32.03
CA SER A 177 35.88 18.48 31.82
C SER A 177 34.94 19.68 31.95
N SER A 178 35.51 20.82 32.37
CA SER A 178 34.73 22.03 32.67
C SER A 178 34.53 22.93 31.46
N CYS A 179 33.28 23.12 31.04
CA CYS A 179 32.85 24.12 30.07
C CYS A 179 32.83 25.54 30.63
N GLY A 180 32.76 26.51 29.72
CA GLY A 180 32.18 27.83 29.96
C GLY A 180 30.91 28.03 29.12
N TRP A 181 30.28 29.19 29.27
CA TRP A 181 29.17 29.63 28.40
C TRP A 181 29.55 29.49 26.91
N GLY A 182 28.73 28.78 26.13
CA GLY A 182 28.99 28.53 24.70
C GLY A 182 30.09 27.50 24.41
N SER A 183 30.39 26.61 25.36
CA SER A 183 31.28 25.45 25.14
C SER A 183 30.63 24.41 24.23
N THR A 184 31.40 23.90 23.27
CA THR A 184 31.08 22.67 22.52
C THR A 184 31.77 21.44 23.12
N ASN A 185 32.29 21.53 24.35
CA ASN A 185 32.83 20.39 25.09
C ASN A 185 31.78 19.80 26.03
N TRP A 186 31.33 18.58 25.74
CA TRP A 186 30.37 17.78 26.52
C TRP A 186 30.90 16.35 26.56
N ALA A 187 30.81 15.70 27.72
CA ALA A 187 31.22 14.32 27.93
C ALA A 187 30.00 13.40 27.95
N GLY A 188 30.10 12.22 27.37
CA GLY A 188 29.12 11.15 27.58
C GLY A 188 29.20 10.64 29.02
N PHE A 189 28.13 10.05 29.54
CA PHE A 189 28.20 9.35 30.83
C PHE A 189 27.27 8.13 30.88
N VAL A 190 27.64 7.18 31.74
CA VAL A 190 26.74 6.11 32.21
C VAL A 190 26.64 6.26 33.73
N GLY A 191 25.43 6.52 34.21
CA GLY A 191 25.13 6.72 35.63
C GLY A 191 24.33 5.56 36.20
N LYS A 192 24.56 5.21 37.46
CA LYS A 192 23.75 4.24 38.20
C LYS A 192 22.90 4.92 39.28
N VAL A 193 21.61 4.62 39.28
CA VAL A 193 20.62 5.11 40.25
C VAL A 193 20.18 3.95 41.16
N SER A 194 19.88 4.23 42.42
CA SER A 194 19.30 3.25 43.34
C SER A 194 17.76 3.23 43.22
N PRO A 195 17.08 2.13 43.58
CA PRO A 195 15.61 2.07 43.59
C PRO A 195 14.94 2.99 44.63
N GLN A 196 15.71 3.84 45.33
CA GLN A 196 15.22 4.81 46.31
C GLN A 196 15.58 6.27 45.92
N GLY A 197 15.85 6.52 44.64
CA GLY A 197 16.05 7.89 44.13
C GLY A 197 17.35 8.54 44.60
N PHE A 198 18.49 7.85 44.52
CA PHE A 198 19.80 8.47 44.68
C PHE A 198 20.87 7.86 43.77
N TRP A 199 21.81 8.69 43.32
CA TRP A 199 22.97 8.26 42.55
C TRP A 199 23.92 7.38 43.39
N GLU A 200 24.37 6.26 42.84
CA GLU A 200 25.37 5.40 43.49
C GLU A 200 26.80 5.69 43.00
N TRP A 201 26.99 5.73 41.68
CA TRP A 201 28.25 6.00 40.97
C TRP A 201 27.97 6.24 39.48
N GLY A 202 28.96 6.65 38.70
CA GLY A 202 28.92 6.62 37.24
C GLY A 202 30.28 6.86 36.60
N VAL A 203 30.41 6.52 35.32
CA VAL A 203 31.62 6.71 34.51
C VAL A 203 31.39 7.80 33.47
N SER A 204 32.45 8.54 33.12
CA SER A 204 32.41 9.62 32.13
C SER A 204 33.29 9.29 30.92
N ILE A 205 32.81 9.66 29.73
CA ILE A 205 33.45 9.53 28.42
C ILE A 205 33.80 10.96 27.99
N ASP A 206 34.93 11.47 28.48
CA ASP A 206 35.27 12.90 28.46
C ASP A 206 36.34 13.23 27.41
N GLY A 207 35.99 14.00 26.37
CA GLY A 207 36.90 14.41 25.32
C GLY A 207 37.79 15.60 25.65
N SER A 208 38.92 15.69 24.94
CA SER A 208 39.82 16.86 25.02
C SER A 208 39.35 18.07 24.21
N SER A 209 38.43 17.84 23.26
CA SER A 209 37.71 18.84 22.47
C SER A 209 36.60 18.15 21.67
N GLY A 210 35.40 17.98 22.22
CA GLY A 210 34.32 17.24 21.55
C GLY A 210 32.96 17.28 22.25
N THR A 211 31.91 16.93 21.53
CA THR A 211 30.63 16.52 22.11
C THR A 211 30.60 15.00 22.07
N GLU A 212 30.64 14.38 23.24
CA GLU A 212 30.43 12.97 23.45
C GLU A 212 29.03 12.80 24.07
N VAL A 213 28.28 11.83 23.56
CA VAL A 213 26.92 11.51 24.01
C VAL A 213 26.82 10.00 24.17
N VAL A 214 26.28 9.51 25.28
CA VAL A 214 25.68 8.17 25.32
C VAL A 214 24.24 8.35 24.90
N ASN A 215 23.86 7.75 23.77
CA ASN A 215 22.49 7.80 23.25
C ASN A 215 21.64 6.79 24.02
N ASP A 216 22.09 5.54 24.11
CA ASP A 216 21.31 4.41 24.64
C ASP A 216 22.17 3.49 25.54
N VAL A 217 21.51 2.79 26.47
CA VAL A 217 22.09 1.87 27.47
C VAL A 217 21.21 0.64 27.67
N ALA A 218 21.83 -0.54 27.79
CA ALA A 218 21.09 -1.78 28.06
C ALA A 218 21.82 -2.73 29.03
N ILE A 219 21.08 -3.29 29.97
CA ILE A 219 21.55 -4.07 31.12
C ILE A 219 21.56 -5.56 30.76
N ARG A 220 22.74 -6.19 30.84
CA ARG A 220 22.89 -7.64 30.69
C ARG A 220 22.37 -8.38 31.91
N SER A 221 22.04 -9.67 31.76
CA SER A 221 21.54 -10.52 32.86
C SER A 221 22.49 -10.53 34.08
N ASP A 222 23.80 -10.53 33.85
CA ASP A 222 24.80 -10.46 34.93
C ASP A 222 24.94 -9.07 35.59
N GLY A 223 24.42 -8.01 34.96
CA GLY A 223 24.42 -6.64 35.45
C GLY A 223 25.54 -5.75 34.93
N HIS A 224 26.30 -6.17 33.93
CA HIS A 224 27.15 -5.25 33.16
C HIS A 224 26.28 -4.51 32.13
N VAL A 225 26.66 -3.30 31.75
CA VAL A 225 25.81 -2.42 30.93
C VAL A 225 26.49 -2.15 29.60
N TYR A 226 25.80 -2.43 28.50
CA TYR A 226 26.19 -1.90 27.20
C TYR A 226 25.80 -0.43 27.12
N ALA A 227 26.64 0.40 26.52
CA ALA A 227 26.33 1.78 26.23
C ALA A 227 26.81 2.14 24.82
N VAL A 228 25.99 2.88 24.08
CA VAL A 228 26.25 3.29 22.69
C VAL A 228 26.08 4.79 22.51
N GLY A 229 26.70 5.36 21.47
CA GLY A 229 26.54 6.78 21.17
C GLY A 229 27.52 7.34 20.14
N GLU A 230 27.65 8.67 20.09
CA GLU A 230 28.62 9.39 19.26
C GLU A 230 29.71 10.11 20.10
N MET A 231 30.89 10.29 19.50
CA MET A 231 31.96 11.15 20.03
C MET A 231 32.52 12.07 18.95
N ARG A 232 33.15 13.19 19.35
CA ARG A 232 33.74 14.13 18.38
C ARG A 232 35.23 14.36 18.63
N THR A 233 36.06 14.09 17.62
CA THR A 233 37.52 14.32 17.62
C THR A 233 38.34 13.48 18.61
N SER A 234 37.94 13.36 19.87
CA SER A 234 38.64 12.53 20.86
C SER A 234 37.76 12.20 22.06
N ALA A 235 37.71 10.94 22.48
CA ALA A 235 37.11 10.53 23.75
C ALA A 235 38.15 9.84 24.65
N PHE A 236 37.94 9.92 25.97
CA PHE A 236 38.77 9.22 26.95
C PHE A 236 37.90 8.26 27.76
N PHE A 237 38.29 6.98 27.75
CA PHE A 237 37.68 5.91 28.55
C PHE A 237 38.73 5.51 29.59
N GLU A 238 38.48 5.83 30.88
CA GLU A 238 39.39 5.65 32.03
C GLU A 238 40.89 5.95 31.73
N GLY A 239 41.12 7.10 31.09
CA GLY A 239 42.45 7.61 30.78
C GLY A 239 43.12 7.00 29.54
N VAL A 240 42.46 6.06 28.83
CA VAL A 240 42.84 5.67 27.47
C VAL A 240 42.22 6.66 26.49
N SER A 241 43.07 7.43 25.81
CA SER A 241 42.66 8.40 24.79
C SER A 241 42.52 7.75 23.43
N TYR A 242 41.33 7.86 22.85
CA TYR A 242 41.05 7.56 21.46
C TYR A 242 40.87 8.88 20.71
N ASN A 243 41.41 8.96 19.50
CA ASN A 243 41.40 10.18 18.69
C ASN A 243 40.92 9.81 17.29
N THR A 244 39.94 10.57 16.82
CA THR A 244 39.33 10.44 15.50
C THR A 244 39.84 11.55 14.59
N SER A 245 39.52 11.53 13.29
CA SER A 245 40.08 12.49 12.32
C SER A 245 39.49 13.91 12.39
N GLY A 246 38.80 14.24 13.49
CA GLY A 246 38.19 15.56 13.75
C GLY A 246 36.70 15.61 13.45
N ARG A 247 36.01 14.47 13.49
CA ARG A 247 34.61 14.28 13.11
C ARG A 247 33.86 13.42 14.12
N ILE A 248 32.67 12.97 13.74
CA ILE A 248 31.69 12.26 14.55
C ILE A 248 31.84 10.78 14.25
N ASP A 249 32.12 10.01 15.28
CA ASP A 249 32.37 8.57 15.21
C ASP A 249 31.47 7.88 16.25
N GLY A 250 30.85 6.76 15.88
CA GLY A 250 30.02 5.96 16.78
C GLY A 250 30.86 5.11 17.74
N PHE A 251 30.28 4.70 18.87
CA PHE A 251 30.91 3.73 19.77
C PHE A 251 29.93 2.74 20.39
N VAL A 252 30.50 1.61 20.84
CA VAL A 252 29.85 0.60 21.68
C VAL A 252 30.82 0.23 22.79
N THR A 253 30.39 0.26 24.04
CA THR A 253 31.23 -0.11 25.19
C THR A 253 30.48 -1.02 26.14
N LEU A 254 31.21 -1.90 26.83
CA LEU A 254 30.69 -2.66 27.98
C LEU A 254 31.25 -2.05 29.28
N VAL A 255 30.37 -1.72 30.22
CA VAL A 255 30.71 -1.12 31.52
C VAL A 255 30.73 -2.19 32.61
N ASP A 256 31.86 -2.31 33.30
CA ASP A 256 32.05 -3.17 34.47
C ASP A 256 31.44 -2.49 35.71
N THR A 257 30.31 -3.02 36.17
CA THR A 257 29.55 -2.49 37.31
C THR A 257 30.05 -2.97 38.68
N ILE A 258 31.16 -3.70 38.71
CA ILE A 258 31.87 -4.18 39.91
C ILE A 258 33.12 -3.35 40.18
N ASN A 259 33.88 -3.00 39.14
CA ASN A 259 35.09 -2.18 39.21
C ASN A 259 34.87 -0.70 38.84
N TYR A 260 33.75 -0.37 38.19
CA TYR A 260 33.38 0.97 37.71
C TYR A 260 34.35 1.49 36.62
N ASP A 261 34.55 0.67 35.60
CA ASP A 261 35.50 0.85 34.49
C ASP A 261 34.88 0.30 33.18
N PHE A 262 35.57 0.38 32.05
CA PHE A 262 35.12 -0.15 30.76
C PHE A 262 35.84 -1.46 30.43
N ASP A 263 35.10 -2.56 30.31
CA ASP A 263 35.64 -3.90 29.97
C ASP A 263 36.29 -3.89 28.57
N TRP A 264 35.64 -3.22 27.62
CA TRP A 264 36.14 -2.95 26.28
C TRP A 264 35.34 -1.82 25.60
N VAL A 265 35.97 -1.20 24.59
CA VAL A 265 35.35 -0.20 23.70
C VAL A 265 35.53 -0.64 22.25
N ARG A 266 34.50 -0.47 21.42
CA ARG A 266 34.49 -0.56 19.96
C ARG A 266 34.09 0.80 19.40
N PHE A 267 34.63 1.13 18.23
CA PHE A 267 34.33 2.34 17.48
C PHE A 267 33.68 1.94 16.16
N ILE A 268 32.78 2.79 15.66
CA ILE A 268 32.01 2.60 14.43
C ILE A 268 32.22 3.85 13.57
N GLY A 269 32.93 3.66 12.45
CA GLY A 269 33.37 4.71 11.54
C GLY A 269 34.75 4.42 10.94
N SER A 270 35.29 5.36 10.17
CA SER A 270 36.64 5.28 9.57
C SER A 270 37.57 6.41 10.05
N GLN A 271 38.79 6.48 9.49
CA GLN A 271 39.75 7.53 9.85
C GLN A 271 39.93 8.58 8.75
N SER A 272 39.03 8.67 7.74
CA SER A 272 39.46 9.11 6.41
C SER A 272 38.46 9.77 5.44
N HIS A 273 37.63 10.72 5.88
CA HIS A 273 37.66 12.16 5.52
C HIS A 273 36.53 13.01 6.12
N ASN A 274 35.29 12.85 5.66
CA ASN A 274 34.19 13.80 5.85
C ASN A 274 32.96 13.25 6.60
N GLU A 275 33.13 12.13 7.28
CA GLU A 275 32.17 11.27 7.99
C GLU A 275 31.17 11.98 8.96
N TYR A 276 30.01 11.31 9.10
CA TYR A 276 29.03 11.30 10.19
C TYR A 276 28.68 9.83 10.49
N ASP A 277 29.25 9.25 11.55
CA ASP A 277 28.95 7.87 11.96
C ASP A 277 28.46 7.86 13.43
N ASN A 278 27.39 7.12 13.73
CA ASN A 278 26.68 7.19 15.02
C ASN A 278 26.08 5.82 15.39
N ALA A 279 26.10 5.47 16.68
CA ALA A 279 25.41 4.30 17.22
C ALA A 279 24.21 4.76 18.06
N THR A 280 22.99 4.42 17.61
CA THR A 280 21.76 5.06 18.07
C THR A 280 21.10 4.31 19.22
N SER A 281 20.78 3.03 19.04
CA SER A 281 20.15 2.19 20.07
C SER A 281 20.85 0.84 20.29
N VAL A 282 20.63 0.23 21.45
CA VAL A 282 21.14 -1.09 21.84
C VAL A 282 20.13 -1.87 22.66
N MET A 283 19.88 -3.13 22.28
CA MET A 283 19.17 -4.11 23.11
C MET A 283 20.09 -5.29 23.49
N VAL A 284 19.68 -6.11 24.45
CA VAL A 284 20.39 -7.35 24.85
C VAL A 284 19.61 -8.58 24.41
N ASP A 285 20.25 -9.49 23.68
CA ASP A 285 19.62 -10.77 23.31
C ASP A 285 19.61 -11.79 24.46
N SER A 286 18.82 -12.86 24.31
CA SER A 286 18.72 -13.96 25.28
C SER A 286 20.04 -14.72 25.55
N ALA A 287 21.12 -14.40 24.83
CA ALA A 287 22.47 -14.93 25.01
C ALA A 287 23.48 -13.88 25.54
N ASP A 288 22.99 -12.75 26.10
CA ASP A 288 23.77 -11.64 26.67
C ASP A 288 24.63 -10.86 25.64
N ASN A 289 24.40 -11.03 24.33
CA ASN A 289 25.03 -10.21 23.28
C ASN A 289 24.30 -8.87 23.14
N ALA A 290 24.99 -7.83 22.67
CA ALA A 290 24.36 -6.58 22.27
C ALA A 290 23.87 -6.67 20.82
N ILE A 291 22.61 -6.33 20.55
CA ILE A 291 22.19 -5.96 19.19
C ILE A 291 22.23 -4.44 19.12
N VAL A 292 23.10 -3.90 18.26
CA VAL A 292 23.36 -2.46 18.15
C VAL A 292 22.95 -1.94 16.79
N THR A 293 22.24 -0.82 16.77
CA THR A 293 21.85 -0.09 15.55
C THR A 293 22.64 1.21 15.39
N GLY A 294 22.51 1.84 14.22
CA GLY A 294 23.11 3.14 13.95
C GLY A 294 23.19 3.51 12.48
N THR A 295 23.91 4.59 12.20
CA THR A 295 24.17 5.15 10.87
C THR A 295 25.68 5.25 10.61
N TYR A 296 26.10 5.03 9.37
CA TYR A 296 27.47 5.25 8.90
C TYR A 296 27.46 5.89 7.50
N SER A 297 28.55 6.57 7.15
CA SER A 297 28.57 7.54 6.06
C SER A 297 29.69 7.31 5.02
N ASP A 298 30.57 6.35 5.25
CA ASP A 298 31.70 6.06 4.36
C ASP A 298 31.99 4.55 4.19
N ASN A 299 33.16 4.26 3.63
CA ASN A 299 33.72 2.92 3.64
C ASN A 299 34.14 2.50 5.06
N ALA A 300 33.23 1.87 5.80
CA ALA A 300 33.46 1.25 7.11
C ALA A 300 34.53 0.12 7.14
N GLY A 301 35.36 -0.05 6.10
CA GLY A 301 36.72 -0.58 6.17
C GLY A 301 36.84 -1.97 6.81
N ASN A 302 37.44 -2.03 8.00
CA ASN A 302 37.52 -3.24 8.83
C ASN A 302 36.67 -3.13 10.12
N THR A 303 35.82 -2.11 10.21
CA THR A 303 35.01 -1.76 11.40
C THR A 303 34.02 -2.87 11.73
N PHE A 304 33.33 -3.37 10.69
CA PHE A 304 32.51 -4.58 10.69
C PHE A 304 33.32 -5.88 10.43
N GLY A 305 34.64 -5.83 10.64
CA GLY A 305 35.54 -6.98 10.56
C GLY A 305 35.92 -7.38 9.13
N THR A 306 35.39 -8.52 8.67
CA THR A 306 35.54 -9.01 7.28
C THR A 306 34.23 -8.99 6.50
N SER A 307 33.13 -8.60 7.13
CA SER A 307 31.82 -8.48 6.51
C SER A 307 31.76 -7.18 5.72
N ILE A 308 31.23 -7.25 4.50
CA ILE A 308 30.92 -6.08 3.66
C ILE A 308 29.40 -6.07 3.55
N ILE A 309 28.77 -5.00 4.05
CA ILE A 309 27.31 -4.86 4.07
C ILE A 309 26.77 -3.98 2.94
N MET A 310 27.48 -2.93 2.52
CA MET A 310 27.16 -2.15 1.31
C MET A 310 28.42 -1.53 0.65
N PRO A 311 28.36 -1.15 -0.65
CA PRO A 311 29.48 -0.54 -1.37
C PRO A 311 29.67 0.96 -1.07
N VAL A 312 30.90 1.43 -1.30
CA VAL A 312 31.35 2.80 -0.98
C VAL A 312 30.74 3.86 -1.90
N GLY A 313 30.14 4.91 -1.33
CA GLY A 313 29.82 6.15 -2.04
C GLY A 313 28.49 6.81 -1.69
N ARG A 314 27.62 6.12 -0.94
CA ARG A 314 26.32 6.64 -0.47
C ARG A 314 26.48 7.34 0.89
N PRO A 315 25.90 8.53 1.12
CA PRO A 315 25.87 9.14 2.45
C PRO A 315 24.79 8.46 3.33
N ASN A 316 25.04 8.36 4.62
CA ASN A 316 24.09 7.89 5.65
C ASN A 316 23.35 6.57 5.30
N ALA A 317 24.05 5.44 5.39
CA ALA A 317 23.43 4.12 5.42
C ALA A 317 23.27 3.63 6.88
N ALA A 318 22.29 2.77 7.15
CA ALA A 318 22.06 2.18 8.47
C ALA A 318 22.71 0.79 8.61
N TYR A 319 22.97 0.37 9.85
CA TYR A 319 23.43 -0.97 10.18
C TYR A 319 22.69 -1.57 11.39
N VAL A 320 22.69 -2.91 11.46
CA VAL A 320 22.33 -3.69 12.66
C VAL A 320 23.45 -4.70 12.92
N MET A 321 23.97 -4.77 14.14
CA MET A 321 25.14 -5.59 14.50
C MET A 321 24.87 -6.40 15.78
N ASN A 322 24.92 -7.74 15.71
CA ASN A 322 25.02 -8.58 16.89
C ASN A 322 26.49 -8.69 17.33
N LEU A 323 26.78 -8.19 18.53
CA LEU A 323 28.09 -8.10 19.14
C LEU A 323 28.11 -8.82 20.49
N SER A 324 28.81 -9.95 20.54
CA SER A 324 28.97 -10.70 21.79
C SER A 324 29.67 -9.92 22.90
N SER A 325 29.38 -10.30 24.14
CA SER A 325 30.00 -9.77 25.38
C SER A 325 31.54 -9.81 25.41
N THR A 326 32.18 -10.53 24.49
CA THR A 326 33.66 -10.55 24.31
C THR A 326 34.18 -9.58 23.24
N ASN A 327 33.35 -8.66 22.74
CA ASN A 327 33.63 -7.77 21.62
C ASN A 327 33.90 -8.50 20.28
N THR A 328 33.32 -9.69 20.11
CA THR A 328 33.37 -10.43 18.84
C THR A 328 32.03 -10.24 18.10
N ILE A 329 32.09 -9.68 16.89
CA ILE A 329 30.93 -9.57 15.99
C ILE A 329 30.48 -10.99 15.61
N ASN A 330 29.19 -11.27 15.78
CA ASN A 330 28.56 -12.51 15.36
C ASN A 330 28.05 -12.37 13.91
N TRP A 331 27.27 -11.33 13.63
CA TRP A 331 26.79 -10.94 12.30
C TRP A 331 26.59 -9.42 12.20
N VAL A 332 26.46 -8.91 10.97
CA VAL A 332 26.08 -7.51 10.68
C VAL A 332 25.19 -7.50 9.43
N ALA A 333 24.10 -6.75 9.47
CA ALA A 333 23.20 -6.44 8.36
C ALA A 333 23.21 -4.93 8.07
N GLY A 334 22.77 -4.53 6.88
CA GLY A 334 22.74 -3.12 6.47
C GLY A 334 21.44 -2.73 5.78
N ALA A 335 21.13 -1.44 5.79
CA ALA A 335 20.10 -0.83 4.96
C ALA A 335 20.62 0.50 4.40
N GLY A 336 20.23 0.89 3.18
CA GLY A 336 20.75 2.10 2.55
C GLY A 336 20.01 2.50 1.29
N GLY A 337 19.78 3.81 1.14
CA GLY A 337 19.14 4.48 0.00
C GLY A 337 19.89 4.27 -1.31
N SER A 338 19.40 4.82 -2.41
CA SER A 338 20.02 4.68 -3.73
C SER A 338 21.33 5.49 -3.84
N ALA A 339 21.94 5.49 -5.02
CA ALA A 339 23.26 6.06 -5.24
C ALA A 339 23.29 7.59 -5.45
N ASN A 340 22.45 8.40 -4.77
CA ASN A 340 22.62 9.86 -4.66
C ASN A 340 21.85 10.49 -3.47
N VAL A 341 22.56 10.88 -2.40
CA VAL A 341 22.08 11.77 -1.29
C VAL A 341 20.99 11.19 -0.35
N GLU A 342 20.20 10.21 -0.78
CA GLU A 342 19.16 9.52 0.00
C GLU A 342 19.67 8.94 1.35
N PRO A 343 19.19 9.43 2.52
CA PRO A 343 19.63 8.96 3.83
C PRO A 343 18.79 7.79 4.35
N VAL A 344 19.41 6.95 5.19
CA VAL A 344 18.73 5.94 6.01
C VAL A 344 19.27 6.00 7.44
N HIS A 345 18.34 6.20 8.36
CA HIS A 345 18.58 6.28 9.79
C HIS A 345 17.80 5.17 10.50
N VAL A 346 18.41 4.57 11.52
CA VAL A 346 17.73 3.67 12.46
C VAL A 346 17.84 4.30 13.84
N GLN A 347 16.72 4.37 14.53
CA GLN A 347 16.58 5.10 15.79
C GLN A 347 16.31 4.14 16.95
N ALA A 348 15.54 3.07 16.72
CA ALA A 348 15.13 2.11 17.75
C ALA A 348 15.19 0.65 17.27
N ILE A 349 15.33 -0.28 18.23
CA ILE A 349 15.29 -1.74 18.03
C ILE A 349 14.70 -2.44 19.26
N ILE A 350 13.92 -3.51 19.07
CA ILE A 350 13.35 -4.33 20.15
C ILE A 350 13.29 -5.82 19.79
N ASP A 351 13.30 -6.68 20.82
CA ASP A 351 12.97 -8.11 20.71
C ASP A 351 11.44 -8.27 20.68
N GLY A 352 10.90 -8.92 19.66
CA GLY A 352 9.46 -9.13 19.54
C GLY A 352 8.92 -10.20 20.50
N GLY A 353 9.77 -11.05 21.08
CA GLY A 353 9.36 -12.24 21.83
C GLY A 353 8.81 -13.39 20.96
N ASP A 354 8.35 -13.08 19.76
CA ASP A 354 7.97 -13.97 18.65
C ASP A 354 9.15 -14.74 18.01
N GLY A 355 10.38 -14.28 18.25
CA GLY A 355 11.60 -14.81 17.64
C GLY A 355 12.25 -13.91 16.59
N TYR A 356 11.74 -12.68 16.41
CA TYR A 356 12.26 -11.66 15.51
C TYR A 356 12.69 -10.39 16.27
N TYR A 357 13.51 -9.58 15.59
CA TYR A 357 13.84 -8.22 16.01
C TYR A 357 13.09 -7.22 15.14
N TYR A 358 12.49 -6.20 15.75
CA TYR A 358 11.86 -5.10 15.05
C TYR A 358 12.77 -3.89 15.08
N VAL A 359 13.01 -3.29 13.92
CA VAL A 359 13.97 -2.20 13.70
C VAL A 359 13.23 -1.03 13.06
N ALA A 360 13.33 0.17 13.63
CA ALA A 360 12.57 1.33 13.16
C ALA A 360 13.42 2.61 13.04
N GLY A 361 13.02 3.49 12.13
CA GLY A 361 13.73 4.73 11.87
C GLY A 361 13.12 5.59 10.76
N SER A 362 13.98 6.21 9.93
CA SER A 362 13.61 7.02 8.77
C SER A 362 14.45 6.72 7.52
N MET A 363 13.84 6.85 6.34
CA MET A 363 14.46 6.58 5.04
C MET A 363 14.01 7.59 3.97
N GLY A 364 14.92 7.98 3.07
CA GLY A 364 14.60 8.67 1.81
C GLY A 364 14.82 7.78 0.59
N GLY A 365 14.09 8.07 -0.50
CA GLY A 365 14.21 7.39 -1.79
C GLY A 365 14.17 5.86 -1.75
N VAL A 366 15.00 5.21 -2.57
CA VAL A 366 15.01 3.75 -2.77
C VAL A 366 15.96 3.07 -1.79
N THR A 367 15.44 2.66 -0.65
CA THR A 367 16.20 1.97 0.40
C THR A 367 16.18 0.46 0.21
N THR A 368 17.36 -0.12 -0.05
CA THR A 368 17.56 -1.57 -0.01
C THR A 368 17.98 -2.01 1.40
N PHE A 369 17.39 -3.08 1.89
CA PHE A 369 17.76 -3.81 3.09
C PHE A 369 18.54 -5.07 2.66
N ASP A 370 19.83 -5.15 3.00
CA ASP A 370 20.75 -6.21 2.55
C ASP A 370 21.27 -7.04 3.73
N SER A 371 21.16 -8.36 3.58
CA SER A 371 21.62 -9.39 4.49
C SER A 371 22.87 -10.07 3.92
N ALA A 372 24.02 -9.74 4.50
CA ALA A 372 25.28 -10.46 4.24
C ALA A 372 25.26 -11.94 4.71
N ALA A 373 24.18 -12.38 5.37
CA ALA A 373 23.97 -13.75 5.84
C ALA A 373 23.18 -14.62 4.85
N THR A 374 22.15 -14.08 4.18
CA THR A 374 21.14 -14.88 3.46
C THR A 374 20.92 -14.53 1.97
N GLN A 375 21.37 -13.37 1.49
CA GLN A 375 21.04 -12.85 0.14
C GLN A 375 19.56 -12.51 -0.07
N SER A 376 18.73 -12.49 0.99
CA SER A 376 17.41 -11.85 0.94
C SER A 376 17.59 -10.35 0.73
N GLN A 377 16.91 -9.78 -0.27
CA GLN A 377 16.85 -8.33 -0.49
C GLN A 377 15.40 -7.87 -0.40
N VAL A 378 15.14 -6.93 0.51
CA VAL A 378 13.88 -6.18 0.57
C VAL A 378 14.21 -4.75 0.13
N SER A 379 13.41 -4.16 -0.74
CA SER A 379 13.57 -2.77 -1.17
C SER A 379 12.28 -2.00 -0.92
N LEU A 380 12.41 -0.78 -0.41
CA LEU A 380 11.31 0.18 -0.27
C LEU A 380 11.61 1.42 -1.11
N VAL A 381 10.60 1.97 -1.77
CA VAL A 381 10.67 3.20 -2.58
C VAL A 381 9.86 4.29 -1.87
N ALA A 382 10.52 5.29 -1.32
CA ALA A 382 9.90 6.54 -0.86
C ALA A 382 9.84 7.57 -2.00
N ASN A 383 8.81 8.42 -1.99
CA ASN A 383 8.57 9.40 -3.04
C ASN A 383 9.40 10.68 -2.80
N GLY A 384 10.15 11.12 -3.81
CA GLY A 384 10.93 12.37 -3.78
C GLY A 384 12.13 12.36 -2.82
N THR A 385 12.44 13.54 -2.23
CA THR A 385 13.64 13.76 -1.40
C THR A 385 13.37 13.83 0.09
N SER A 386 12.16 13.46 0.52
CA SER A 386 11.72 13.54 1.91
C SER A 386 12.02 12.26 2.68
N GLU A 387 12.10 12.37 4.01
CA GLU A 387 12.27 11.22 4.90
C GLU A 387 10.91 10.66 5.32
N HIS A 388 10.68 9.38 5.07
CA HIS A 388 9.53 8.61 5.53
C HIS A 388 9.94 7.72 6.71
N THR A 389 9.01 7.37 7.60
CA THR A 389 9.31 6.37 8.65
C THR A 389 9.48 4.99 8.03
N PHE A 390 10.15 4.08 8.73
CA PHE A 390 9.99 2.66 8.45
C PHE A 390 10.02 1.79 9.70
N ILE A 391 9.39 0.62 9.58
CA ILE A 391 9.45 -0.52 10.51
C ILE A 391 9.87 -1.74 9.68
N ALA A 392 10.87 -2.48 10.14
CA ALA A 392 11.41 -3.67 9.46
C ALA A 392 11.60 -4.84 10.44
N GLN A 393 11.19 -6.03 10.02
CA GLN A 393 11.35 -7.28 10.77
C GLN A 393 12.65 -7.99 10.35
N MET A 394 13.41 -8.45 11.33
CA MET A 394 14.70 -9.12 11.15
C MET A 394 14.74 -10.45 11.93
N SER A 395 15.17 -11.52 11.28
CA SER A 395 15.52 -12.80 11.92
C SER A 395 16.75 -12.67 12.82
N THR A 396 16.79 -13.43 13.92
CA THR A 396 17.84 -13.36 14.95
C THR A 396 19.26 -13.72 14.47
N ASP A 397 19.41 -14.21 13.24
CA ASP A 397 20.68 -14.45 12.55
C ASP A 397 21.15 -13.27 11.66
N GLY A 398 20.36 -12.19 11.59
CA GLY A 398 20.65 -10.98 10.82
C GLY A 398 19.99 -10.91 9.44
N ALA A 399 19.10 -11.83 9.08
CA ALA A 399 18.34 -11.75 7.83
C ALA A 399 17.17 -10.75 7.93
N TRP A 400 17.01 -9.87 6.94
CA TRP A 400 15.79 -9.06 6.80
C TRP A 400 14.65 -9.92 6.24
N ASN A 401 13.46 -9.79 6.82
CA ASN A 401 12.26 -10.53 6.40
C ASN A 401 11.34 -9.64 5.56
N TYR A 402 10.88 -8.53 6.13
CA TYR A 402 10.10 -7.49 5.46
C TYR A 402 10.46 -6.11 6.00
N ALA A 403 10.04 -5.08 5.26
CA ALA A 403 9.98 -3.71 5.74
C ALA A 403 8.67 -3.06 5.25
N ARG A 404 8.23 -2.03 5.98
CA ARG A 404 7.09 -1.16 5.65
C ARG A 404 7.47 0.28 5.98
N ARG A 405 6.94 1.24 5.22
CA ARG A 405 7.15 2.67 5.45
C ARG A 405 5.81 3.40 5.60
N SER A 406 5.85 4.58 6.19
CA SER A 406 4.74 5.54 6.10
C SER A 406 4.78 6.29 4.77
N ASP A 407 3.66 6.90 4.40
CA ASP A 407 3.44 7.64 3.15
C ASP A 407 3.19 9.13 3.38
N SER A 408 3.25 9.88 2.28
CA SER A 408 2.92 11.31 2.22
C SER A 408 2.31 11.61 0.85
N PRO A 409 1.01 11.89 0.75
CA PRO A 409 0.35 12.25 -0.51
C PRO A 409 0.92 13.49 -1.20
N ASP A 410 1.61 14.37 -0.46
CA ASP A 410 2.27 15.57 -0.96
C ASP A 410 3.55 15.26 -1.76
N GLY A 411 3.44 14.71 -2.98
CA GLY A 411 4.55 14.58 -3.96
C GLY A 411 5.23 15.90 -4.38
N TYR A 412 4.85 17.01 -3.75
CA TYR A 412 5.40 18.36 -3.92
C TYR A 412 6.45 18.76 -2.88
N ASN A 413 6.68 17.95 -1.84
CA ASN A 413 7.57 18.32 -0.74
C ASN A 413 9.05 17.93 -1.01
N ASN A 414 9.95 18.91 -0.94
CA ASN A 414 11.36 18.67 -0.70
C ASN A 414 11.63 19.01 0.77
N TRP A 415 12.18 18.05 1.53
CA TRP A 415 12.50 18.18 2.97
C TRP A 415 11.29 18.21 3.92
N ALA A 416 10.32 17.33 3.71
CA ALA A 416 9.49 16.83 4.82
C ALA A 416 10.24 15.70 5.55
N HIS A 417 10.03 15.53 6.86
CA HIS A 417 10.64 14.45 7.63
C HIS A 417 9.61 13.77 8.55
N GLN A 418 9.38 12.48 8.33
CA GLN A 418 8.63 11.59 9.18
C GLN A 418 9.64 10.62 9.83
N ILE A 419 9.72 10.61 11.16
CA ILE A 419 10.79 9.92 11.90
C ILE A 419 10.22 9.21 13.13
N ILE A 420 10.39 7.89 13.23
CA ILE A 420 10.19 7.13 14.48
C ILE A 420 11.37 7.39 15.41
N HIS A 421 11.09 7.58 16.71
CA HIS A 421 12.11 7.79 17.74
C HIS A 421 12.22 6.60 18.70
N SER A 422 11.10 5.94 19.01
CA SER A 422 11.04 4.80 19.94
C SER A 422 9.91 3.84 19.57
N ILE A 423 10.08 2.56 19.92
CA ILE A 423 9.13 1.47 19.68
C ILE A 423 9.03 0.56 20.90
N ALA A 424 7.85 -0.02 21.15
CA ALA A 424 7.61 -0.99 22.21
C ALA A 424 6.60 -2.06 21.76
N MET A 425 6.73 -3.29 22.25
CA MET A 425 5.77 -4.37 21.98
C MET A 425 4.56 -4.25 22.92
N GLY A 426 3.36 -4.15 22.34
CA GLY A 426 2.08 -4.35 23.02
C GLY A 426 1.81 -5.82 23.34
N GLN A 427 0.74 -6.08 24.10
CA GLN A 427 0.46 -7.44 24.60
C GLN A 427 -0.02 -8.40 23.49
N ASN A 428 -0.81 -7.89 22.54
CA ASN A 428 -1.43 -8.66 21.45
C ASN A 428 -0.51 -8.84 20.22
N GLY A 429 0.81 -8.72 20.41
CA GLY A 429 1.81 -8.78 19.34
C GLY A 429 1.89 -7.53 18.45
N MET A 430 1.03 -6.52 18.66
CA MET A 430 1.12 -5.24 17.98
C MET A 430 2.37 -4.46 18.43
N LEU A 431 3.16 -3.96 17.50
CA LEU A 431 4.28 -3.06 17.76
C LEU A 431 3.78 -1.62 17.80
N ILE A 432 3.97 -0.94 18.93
CA ILE A 432 3.62 0.47 19.10
C ILE A 432 4.85 1.33 18.79
N ALA A 433 4.71 2.36 17.96
CA ALA A 433 5.79 3.28 17.61
C ALA A 433 5.39 4.75 17.83
N THR A 434 6.34 5.58 18.28
CA THR A 434 6.13 7.03 18.44
C THR A 434 7.26 7.85 17.79
N GLY A 435 6.93 9.07 17.38
CA GLY A 435 7.85 9.91 16.62
C GLY A 435 7.32 11.30 16.29
N GLN A 436 7.76 11.82 15.14
CA GLN A 436 7.39 13.14 14.62
C GLN A 436 7.19 13.14 13.10
N PHE A 437 6.35 14.04 12.60
CA PHE A 437 6.18 14.35 11.19
C PHE A 437 6.19 15.86 10.96
N ASP A 438 6.90 16.33 9.92
CA ASP A 438 6.99 17.76 9.61
C ASP A 438 6.93 18.11 8.13
N SER A 439 6.53 19.36 7.87
CA SER A 439 6.46 19.94 6.53
C SER A 439 7.54 21.01 6.31
N PRO A 440 7.93 21.28 5.04
CA PRO A 440 8.91 22.32 4.74
C PRO A 440 8.46 23.69 5.27
N ASN A 441 9.43 24.53 5.67
CA ASN A 441 9.27 25.85 6.36
C ASN A 441 8.33 26.89 5.71
N THR A 442 7.69 26.57 4.58
CA THR A 442 6.74 27.41 3.83
C THR A 442 5.32 26.84 3.80
N HIS A 443 5.09 25.62 4.27
CA HIS A 443 3.78 24.98 4.29
C HIS A 443 3.06 25.21 5.65
N PRO A 444 1.71 25.33 5.68
CA PRO A 444 0.97 25.58 6.92
C PRO A 444 0.43 24.31 7.60
N ILE A 445 0.53 23.15 6.95
CA ILE A 445 0.01 21.85 7.39
C ILE A 445 1.14 20.81 7.20
N SER A 446 1.17 19.79 8.04
CA SER A 446 2.07 18.62 7.98
C SER A 446 1.24 17.35 8.00
N GLU A 447 1.73 16.32 7.33
CA GLU A 447 0.92 15.16 6.93
C GLU A 447 1.75 13.87 6.92
N ALA A 448 1.15 12.79 7.41
CA ALA A 448 1.67 11.44 7.29
C ALA A 448 0.53 10.44 7.13
N THR A 449 0.75 9.41 6.33
CA THR A 449 -0.18 8.30 6.10
C THR A 449 0.45 7.00 6.59
N PHE A 450 -0.29 6.19 7.32
CA PHE A 450 0.16 4.94 7.92
C PHE A 450 -0.88 3.86 7.59
N GLY A 451 -0.61 3.07 6.53
CA GLY A 451 -1.67 2.25 5.93
C GLY A 451 -2.83 3.14 5.50
N ASN A 452 -4.06 2.78 5.87
CA ASN A 452 -5.25 3.54 5.52
C ASN A 452 -5.44 4.80 6.42
N THR A 453 -4.71 4.93 7.53
CA THR A 453 -4.87 6.07 8.45
C THR A 453 -4.03 7.28 8.02
N ARG A 454 -4.70 8.36 7.58
CA ARG A 454 -4.09 9.65 7.25
C ARG A 454 -4.19 10.64 8.41
N ILE A 455 -3.04 11.10 8.94
CA ILE A 455 -2.97 12.04 10.07
C ILE A 455 -2.44 13.43 9.65
N LEU A 456 -2.92 14.47 10.33
CA LEU A 456 -2.66 15.88 10.01
C LEU A 456 -2.36 16.70 11.28
N ASP A 457 -1.38 17.61 11.21
CA ASP A 457 -1.16 18.67 12.21
C ASP A 457 -0.64 19.96 11.52
N GLY A 458 -0.31 20.99 12.29
CA GLY A 458 0.23 22.27 11.81
C GLY A 458 1.62 22.18 11.18
N TYR A 459 2.65 22.68 11.84
CA TYR A 459 4.00 22.76 11.24
C TYR A 459 4.86 21.52 11.55
N MET A 460 4.79 20.98 12.77
CA MET A 460 5.28 19.62 13.06
C MET A 460 4.35 18.92 14.05
N GLY A 461 3.81 17.77 13.68
CA GLY A 461 3.05 16.90 14.58
C GLY A 461 3.92 15.83 15.23
N GLY A 462 3.50 15.37 16.40
CA GLY A 462 3.93 14.09 16.97
C GLY A 462 2.93 13.00 16.61
N PHE A 463 3.37 11.74 16.50
CA PHE A 463 2.48 10.60 16.24
C PHE A 463 2.68 9.47 17.23
N LEU A 464 1.62 8.67 17.39
CA LEU A 464 1.61 7.34 17.97
C LEU A 464 0.91 6.42 16.96
N VAL A 465 1.50 5.27 16.65
CA VAL A 465 0.94 4.31 15.67
C VAL A 465 1.00 2.88 16.18
N GLY A 466 -0.01 2.09 15.82
CA GLY A 466 -0.06 0.64 16.00
C GLY A 466 0.33 -0.07 14.70
N PHE A 467 1.25 -1.02 14.78
CA PHE A 467 1.70 -1.83 13.65
C PHE A 467 1.49 -3.32 13.93
N ASN A 468 0.61 -3.96 13.16
CA ASN A 468 0.38 -5.39 13.24
C ASN A 468 1.57 -6.14 12.63
N THR A 469 2.27 -6.89 13.47
CA THR A 469 3.51 -7.60 13.13
C THR A 469 3.28 -8.85 12.29
N GLN A 470 2.06 -9.41 12.29
CA GLN A 470 1.68 -10.63 11.59
C GLN A 470 1.31 -10.34 10.13
N THR A 471 0.42 -9.36 9.91
CA THR A 471 0.03 -8.87 8.57
C THR A 471 1.11 -7.97 7.94
N ALA A 472 2.01 -7.44 8.76
CA ALA A 472 2.93 -6.38 8.39
C ALA A 472 2.19 -5.14 7.84
N SER A 473 1.18 -4.65 8.57
CA SER A 473 0.44 -3.42 8.24
C SER A 473 0.40 -2.46 9.41
N PHE A 474 0.23 -1.16 9.13
CA PHE A 474 -0.21 -0.22 10.15
C PHE A 474 -1.70 -0.43 10.38
N ALA A 475 -2.10 -0.62 11.63
CA ALA A 475 -3.50 -0.80 12.02
C ALA A 475 -4.17 0.57 12.25
N TRP A 476 -3.53 1.44 13.03
CA TRP A 476 -4.04 2.75 13.37
C TRP A 476 -2.92 3.80 13.56
N ALA A 477 -3.27 5.07 13.41
CA ALA A 477 -2.40 6.20 13.69
C ALA A 477 -3.13 7.37 14.37
N LYS A 478 -2.53 7.91 15.45
CA LYS A 478 -3.09 8.99 16.28
C LYS A 478 -2.06 10.13 16.38
N SER A 479 -2.43 11.33 15.93
CA SER A 479 -1.58 12.54 15.97
C SER A 479 -1.77 13.34 17.26
N PHE A 480 -0.68 13.87 17.81
CA PHE A 480 -0.69 14.83 18.93
C PHE A 480 0.19 16.04 18.67
N GLY A 481 -0.29 17.23 19.03
CA GLY A 481 0.39 18.49 18.75
C GLY A 481 -0.59 19.66 18.65
N SER A 482 -0.28 20.71 17.88
CA SER A 482 -1.25 21.79 17.64
C SER A 482 -0.90 22.69 16.45
N ASN A 483 -1.95 23.34 15.92
CA ASN A 483 -1.94 24.25 14.77
C ASN A 483 -0.96 25.44 14.90
N GLY A 484 0.31 25.19 14.54
CA GLY A 484 1.38 26.19 14.40
C GLY A 484 2.57 25.99 15.34
N ASP A 485 2.49 25.05 16.27
CA ASP A 485 3.59 24.65 17.16
C ASP A 485 4.32 23.39 16.60
N ASN A 486 5.22 22.79 17.38
CA ASN A 486 5.96 21.58 17.00
C ASN A 486 5.84 20.52 18.12
N ALA A 487 5.36 19.31 17.83
CA ALA A 487 5.31 18.18 18.78
C ALA A 487 6.18 16.99 18.31
N ARG A 488 6.59 16.15 19.27
CA ARG A 488 7.43 14.95 19.06
C ARG A 488 7.17 13.93 20.17
N GLY A 489 6.97 12.66 19.84
CA GLY A 489 7.17 11.56 20.79
C GLY A 489 8.63 11.10 20.74
N ASN A 490 9.29 10.98 21.90
CA ASN A 490 10.71 10.58 21.97
C ASN A 490 10.92 9.17 22.55
N GLY A 491 10.03 8.72 23.44
CA GLY A 491 10.07 7.39 24.07
C GLY A 491 8.67 6.78 24.18
N VAL A 492 8.55 5.46 24.08
CA VAL A 492 7.30 4.71 24.34
C VAL A 492 7.60 3.42 25.11
N SER A 493 6.71 3.05 26.03
CA SER A 493 6.78 1.81 26.82
C SER A 493 5.36 1.36 27.20
N ILE A 494 5.17 0.09 27.57
CA ILE A 494 3.84 -0.51 27.79
C ILE A 494 3.71 -1.00 29.25
N LEU A 495 2.54 -0.79 29.86
CA LEU A 495 2.19 -1.28 31.20
C LEU A 495 1.59 -2.70 31.15
N SER A 496 1.62 -3.42 32.27
CA SER A 496 1.08 -4.79 32.36
C SER A 496 -0.45 -4.87 32.23
N ASP A 497 -1.15 -3.73 32.12
CA ASP A 497 -2.59 -3.63 31.81
C ASP A 497 -2.86 -3.05 30.40
N GLY A 498 -1.89 -3.12 29.50
CA GLY A 498 -2.02 -2.76 28.09
C GLY A 498 -1.82 -1.26 27.78
N ARG A 499 -1.82 -0.39 28.80
CA ARG A 499 -1.65 1.06 28.60
C ARG A 499 -0.31 1.40 27.94
N ILE A 500 -0.39 2.23 26.90
CA ILE A 500 0.74 2.84 26.22
C ILE A 500 1.20 4.06 27.01
N VAL A 501 2.48 4.11 27.37
CA VAL A 501 3.13 5.24 28.06
C VAL A 501 4.01 5.98 27.06
N THR A 502 3.63 7.21 26.68
CA THR A 502 4.35 8.01 25.67
C THR A 502 5.04 9.23 26.30
N GLY A 503 6.35 9.34 26.07
CA GLY A 503 7.19 10.48 26.46
C GLY A 503 7.22 11.56 25.38
N ILE A 504 6.45 12.63 25.56
CA ILE A 504 6.28 13.71 24.58
C ILE A 504 7.21 14.90 24.89
N HIS A 505 7.81 15.50 23.86
CA HIS A 505 8.34 16.87 23.89
C HIS A 505 7.57 17.74 22.90
N ALA A 506 6.82 18.71 23.42
CA ALA A 506 6.10 19.68 22.63
C ALA A 506 6.73 21.07 22.75
N CYS A 507 6.47 21.92 21.76
CA CYS A 507 6.55 23.38 21.86
C CYS A 507 7.94 24.07 21.93
N PRO A 508 8.94 23.67 21.14
CA PRO A 508 10.26 24.32 21.13
C PRO A 508 10.28 25.81 20.72
N LYS A 509 9.20 26.39 20.14
CA LYS A 509 9.21 27.77 19.57
C LYS A 509 7.91 28.60 19.70
N GLY A 510 7.20 28.57 20.84
CA GLY A 510 6.00 29.43 20.97
C GLY A 510 5.42 29.58 22.38
N PRO A 511 4.43 30.48 22.55
CA PRO A 511 3.43 30.43 23.62
C PRO A 511 2.28 29.51 23.18
N CYS A 512 2.02 28.45 23.93
CA CYS A 512 2.07 27.14 23.28
C CYS A 512 1.02 26.15 23.75
N TYR A 513 0.61 25.23 22.88
CA TYR A 513 -0.44 24.25 23.19
C TYR A 513 -0.08 22.85 22.69
N VAL A 514 -0.55 21.82 23.41
CA VAL A 514 -0.58 20.44 22.92
C VAL A 514 -2.00 19.91 23.04
N THR A 515 -2.53 19.36 21.95
CA THR A 515 -3.79 18.63 21.90
C THR A 515 -3.47 17.15 21.83
N ILE A 516 -4.07 16.39 22.73
CA ILE A 516 -3.99 14.92 22.82
C ILE A 516 -5.43 14.45 23.00
N ASP A 517 -5.91 13.54 22.16
CA ASP A 517 -7.29 13.02 22.16
C ASP A 517 -8.36 14.14 22.22
N GLY A 518 -8.14 15.22 21.47
CA GLY A 518 -9.00 16.42 21.46
C GLY A 518 -8.85 17.36 22.67
N VAL A 519 -8.13 16.97 23.72
CA VAL A 519 -7.91 17.75 24.94
C VAL A 519 -6.74 18.72 24.78
N GLN A 520 -7.04 20.02 24.62
CA GLN A 520 -6.02 21.07 24.44
C GLN A 520 -5.45 21.54 25.79
N THR A 521 -4.20 21.17 26.08
CA THR A 521 -3.43 21.63 27.24
C THR A 521 -2.60 22.88 26.91
N ASN A 522 -2.64 23.89 27.79
CA ASN A 522 -2.06 25.22 27.57
C ASN A 522 -0.75 25.41 28.37
N MET A 523 0.33 25.77 27.68
CA MET A 523 1.66 26.02 28.23
C MET A 523 2.10 27.48 28.08
N VAL A 524 2.33 28.17 29.20
CA VAL A 524 2.85 29.54 29.23
C VAL A 524 4.38 29.57 29.11
N GLY A 525 4.90 28.83 28.12
CA GLY A 525 6.32 28.77 27.77
C GLY A 525 6.76 29.85 26.77
N PHE A 526 8.07 29.94 26.54
CA PHE A 526 8.68 30.70 25.45
C PHE A 526 10.02 30.03 25.09
N GLU A 527 10.20 29.67 23.82
CA GLU A 527 11.41 29.08 23.22
C GLU A 527 12.07 27.95 24.06
N GLY A 528 11.53 26.73 23.97
CA GLY A 528 12.20 25.51 24.47
C GLY A 528 11.26 24.32 24.75
N GLY A 529 10.01 24.60 25.12
CA GLY A 529 8.94 23.59 25.18
C GLY A 529 8.67 22.95 26.55
N GLY A 530 7.69 22.05 26.54
CA GLY A 530 7.24 21.28 27.71
C GLY A 530 7.23 19.78 27.43
N GLY A 531 7.33 18.99 28.51
CA GLY A 531 7.46 17.54 28.47
C GLY A 531 6.28 16.87 29.15
N PHE A 532 5.78 15.78 28.59
CA PHE A 532 4.62 15.07 29.11
C PHE A 532 4.90 13.57 29.19
N VAL A 533 4.31 12.92 30.19
CA VAL A 533 4.07 11.48 30.18
C VAL A 533 2.56 11.32 29.98
N TRP A 534 2.19 10.91 28.77
CA TRP A 534 0.82 10.60 28.38
C TRP A 534 0.59 9.10 28.53
N THR A 535 -0.55 8.71 29.08
CA THR A 535 -1.03 7.33 29.01
C THR A 535 -2.34 7.25 28.26
N SER A 536 -2.42 6.35 27.29
CA SER A 536 -3.63 5.97 26.58
C SER A 536 -3.77 4.46 26.57
N PHE A 537 -4.97 3.97 26.31
CA PHE A 537 -5.14 2.61 25.84
C PHE A 537 -5.03 2.57 24.30
N PRO A 538 -4.54 1.46 23.73
CA PRO A 538 -4.80 1.14 22.33
C PRO A 538 -6.31 0.98 22.08
N ASP A 539 -6.61 0.95 20.79
CA ASP A 539 -7.93 0.75 20.18
C ASP A 539 -7.52 0.27 18.79
N SER A 540 -7.45 -1.07 18.67
CA SER A 540 -6.47 -1.76 17.82
C SER A 540 -6.95 -2.10 16.42
N ASP A 541 -8.26 -2.22 16.22
CA ASP A 541 -8.95 -2.37 14.93
C ASP A 541 -9.74 -1.11 14.50
N SER A 542 -9.87 -0.12 15.40
CA SER A 542 -10.60 1.14 15.21
C SER A 542 -12.14 1.04 15.24
N ASP A 543 -12.70 0.06 15.96
CA ASP A 543 -14.16 -0.07 16.17
C ASP A 543 -14.77 1.06 17.05
N GLY A 544 -13.96 1.67 17.93
CA GLY A 544 -14.33 2.76 18.84
C GLY A 544 -14.41 2.38 20.33
N VAL A 545 -14.16 1.12 20.66
CA VAL A 545 -13.86 0.56 21.98
C VAL A 545 -12.34 0.67 22.19
N ALA A 546 -11.74 -0.05 23.13
CA ALA A 546 -10.32 -0.01 23.44
C ALA A 546 -9.93 -1.33 24.11
N ASP A 547 -8.79 -1.93 23.72
CA ASP A 547 -8.33 -3.33 23.97
C ASP A 547 -8.38 -3.85 25.45
N LYS A 548 -8.81 -3.02 26.41
CA LYS A 548 -9.01 -3.38 27.83
C LYS A 548 -10.48 -3.68 28.20
N ASP A 549 -11.40 -3.10 27.43
CA ASP A 549 -12.86 -3.09 27.57
C ASP A 549 -13.51 -3.73 26.33
N ASP A 550 -12.66 -4.15 25.39
CA ASP A 550 -12.95 -4.87 24.16
C ASP A 550 -13.00 -6.39 24.46
N ASN A 551 -13.77 -7.14 23.68
CA ASN A 551 -13.80 -8.60 23.68
C ASN A 551 -13.24 -9.21 22.38
N CYS A 552 -12.91 -8.39 21.38
CA CYS A 552 -12.33 -8.79 20.10
C CYS A 552 -11.27 -7.80 19.60
N ASP A 553 -10.22 -7.51 20.39
CA ASP A 553 -9.12 -6.52 20.21
C ASP A 553 -8.44 -6.37 18.81
N LEU A 554 -8.81 -7.18 17.82
CA LEU A 554 -8.26 -7.22 16.45
C LEU A 554 -9.34 -7.41 15.36
N VAL A 555 -10.64 -7.42 15.70
CA VAL A 555 -11.77 -7.74 14.80
C VAL A 555 -12.99 -6.87 15.14
N ALA A 556 -13.07 -5.71 14.48
CA ALA A 556 -13.95 -4.60 14.86
C ALA A 556 -15.43 -4.95 15.04
N ASN A 557 -15.92 -4.92 16.28
CA ASN A 557 -17.30 -5.24 16.67
C ASN A 557 -17.93 -4.17 17.60
N PRO A 558 -18.31 -2.97 17.09
CA PRO A 558 -18.72 -1.79 17.89
C PRO A 558 -19.93 -1.96 18.83
N THR A 559 -20.63 -3.09 18.77
CA THR A 559 -21.71 -3.45 19.70
C THR A 559 -21.23 -4.18 20.95
N GLN A 560 -20.08 -4.87 20.86
CA GLN A 560 -19.50 -5.71 21.91
C GLN A 560 -20.51 -6.74 22.42
N ASP A 561 -21.15 -7.42 21.45
CA ASP A 561 -21.98 -8.58 21.71
C ASP A 561 -21.09 -9.78 22.10
N ASP A 562 -21.62 -10.57 23.02
CA ASP A 562 -20.96 -11.62 23.81
C ASP A 562 -22.10 -12.53 24.32
N ILE A 563 -22.48 -13.51 23.50
CA ILE A 563 -23.67 -14.35 23.74
C ILE A 563 -23.49 -15.27 24.96
N ASP A 564 -22.31 -15.86 25.15
CA ASP A 564 -22.04 -16.82 26.22
C ASP A 564 -21.42 -16.20 27.50
N ALA A 565 -20.76 -15.04 27.42
CA ALA A 565 -20.01 -14.40 28.51
C ALA A 565 -18.70 -15.09 28.94
N ASP A 566 -18.00 -15.78 28.02
CA ASP A 566 -16.60 -16.21 28.12
C ASP A 566 -15.65 -15.01 28.29
N SER A 567 -15.97 -13.88 27.63
CA SER A 567 -15.16 -12.66 27.38
C SER A 567 -14.38 -12.62 26.05
N LEU A 568 -14.63 -13.56 25.13
CA LEU A 568 -14.54 -13.29 23.69
C LEU A 568 -15.84 -12.61 23.22
N GLY A 569 -15.90 -12.17 21.95
CA GLY A 569 -17.12 -11.59 21.37
C GLY A 569 -17.55 -12.31 20.10
N ASP A 570 -18.84 -12.23 19.77
CA ASP A 570 -19.47 -12.95 18.66
C ASP A 570 -18.75 -12.82 17.30
N ALA A 571 -17.95 -11.77 17.12
CA ALA A 571 -17.20 -11.48 15.88
C ALA A 571 -15.84 -12.20 15.79
N CYS A 572 -15.30 -12.69 16.91
CA CYS A 572 -13.99 -13.37 16.98
C CYS A 572 -14.03 -14.70 17.74
N ASP A 573 -15.16 -15.06 18.36
CA ASP A 573 -15.36 -16.34 19.03
C ASP A 573 -15.55 -17.49 18.02
N PRO A 574 -14.77 -18.59 18.10
CA PRO A 574 -14.99 -19.80 17.31
C PRO A 574 -16.15 -20.70 17.80
N ASP A 575 -16.80 -20.38 18.92
CA ASP A 575 -17.79 -21.18 19.69
C ASP A 575 -18.80 -20.21 20.37
N ILE A 576 -19.60 -19.49 19.56
CA ILE A 576 -20.32 -18.23 19.95
C ILE A 576 -21.34 -18.41 21.09
N ASP A 577 -21.96 -19.58 21.25
CA ASP A 577 -22.86 -19.88 22.36
C ASP A 577 -22.20 -20.68 23.51
N GLY A 578 -20.98 -21.19 23.30
CA GLY A 578 -20.21 -21.88 24.34
C GLY A 578 -20.75 -23.28 24.71
N ASP A 579 -21.44 -23.99 23.81
CA ASP A 579 -21.86 -25.38 24.02
C ASP A 579 -20.71 -26.41 23.85
N ALA A 580 -19.62 -26.01 23.18
CA ALA A 580 -18.43 -26.77 22.78
C ALA A 580 -18.42 -27.43 21.38
N ILE A 581 -19.35 -27.05 20.49
CA ILE A 581 -19.24 -27.19 19.02
C ILE A 581 -18.61 -25.91 18.45
N LEU A 582 -18.04 -25.97 17.25
CA LEU A 582 -17.46 -24.78 16.59
C LEU A 582 -18.44 -24.29 15.52
N ASN A 583 -18.71 -22.98 15.45
CA ASN A 583 -19.71 -22.33 14.58
C ASN A 583 -19.81 -22.93 13.16
N ALA A 584 -18.67 -23.32 12.56
CA ALA A 584 -18.59 -23.93 11.23
C ALA A 584 -19.10 -25.39 11.12
N ASN A 585 -19.63 -25.96 12.20
CA ASN A 585 -20.21 -27.31 12.30
C ASN A 585 -21.44 -27.32 13.25
N ASP A 586 -21.98 -26.13 13.54
CA ASP A 586 -23.08 -25.89 14.48
C ASP A 586 -24.26 -25.30 13.69
N ASN A 587 -25.42 -25.95 13.75
CA ASN A 587 -26.63 -25.48 13.08
C ASN A 587 -27.33 -24.33 13.84
N CYS A 588 -26.96 -24.08 15.09
CA CYS A 588 -27.56 -23.13 16.02
C CYS A 588 -26.56 -22.08 16.56
N GLU A 589 -25.62 -21.60 15.72
CA GLU A 589 -24.48 -20.68 16.04
C GLU A 589 -24.75 -19.40 16.87
N LYS A 590 -26.00 -19.07 17.21
CA LYS A 590 -26.41 -17.96 18.10
C LYS A 590 -27.54 -18.37 19.06
N GLY A 591 -27.51 -19.62 19.51
CA GLY A 591 -28.50 -20.29 20.35
C GLY A 591 -28.45 -19.94 21.83
N ALA A 592 -28.92 -20.84 22.68
CA ALA A 592 -29.25 -20.58 24.07
C ALA A 592 -28.13 -20.97 25.06
N ALA A 593 -26.94 -20.51 24.72
CA ALA A 593 -25.66 -20.41 25.42
C ALA A 593 -25.42 -21.07 26.79
N ASN A 594 -24.17 -21.49 27.01
CA ASN A 594 -23.64 -22.07 28.26
C ASN A 594 -24.28 -23.42 28.63
N TRP A 595 -24.40 -24.32 27.65
CA TRP A 595 -24.86 -25.69 27.89
C TRP A 595 -23.73 -26.73 27.69
N ASP A 596 -24.03 -27.95 27.21
CA ASP A 596 -23.07 -29.08 27.20
C ASP A 596 -23.61 -30.14 26.23
N SER A 597 -23.37 -29.96 24.93
CA SER A 597 -23.75 -30.89 23.84
C SER A 597 -23.21 -32.31 24.08
N SER A 598 -22.04 -32.42 24.71
CA SER A 598 -21.46 -33.71 25.11
C SER A 598 -22.36 -34.55 26.06
N ILE A 599 -23.44 -33.96 26.58
CA ILE A 599 -24.58 -34.68 27.17
C ILE A 599 -25.65 -34.92 26.09
N TRP A 600 -25.60 -36.13 25.50
CA TRP A 600 -26.57 -36.75 24.57
C TRP A 600 -28.08 -36.77 24.95
N MET A 601 -28.49 -36.04 25.97
CA MET A 601 -29.89 -35.84 26.41
C MET A 601 -30.29 -34.35 26.37
N ASN A 602 -29.47 -33.52 25.70
CA ASN A 602 -29.79 -32.14 25.32
C ASN A 602 -29.29 -31.79 23.89
N ASP A 603 -28.63 -32.74 23.22
CA ASP A 603 -28.03 -32.71 21.88
C ASP A 603 -27.95 -34.19 21.48
N ARG A 604 -29.00 -34.74 20.89
CA ARG A 604 -29.12 -36.21 20.73
C ARG A 604 -28.72 -36.70 19.33
N ASP A 605 -28.73 -35.84 18.31
CA ASP A 605 -28.17 -36.15 16.99
C ASP A 605 -26.69 -35.72 16.85
N GLY A 606 -26.27 -34.60 17.45
CA GLY A 606 -24.90 -34.08 17.40
C GLY A 606 -24.68 -32.85 16.51
N ASP A 607 -25.71 -32.06 16.18
CA ASP A 607 -25.63 -30.92 15.25
C ASP A 607 -25.36 -29.53 15.88
N GLY A 608 -25.41 -29.40 17.21
CA GLY A 608 -25.23 -28.14 17.94
C GLY A 608 -26.52 -27.39 18.31
N CYS A 609 -27.69 -27.85 17.90
CA CYS A 609 -28.98 -27.35 18.37
C CYS A 609 -29.43 -28.08 19.65
N ARG A 610 -30.22 -27.39 20.50
CA ARG A 610 -30.66 -27.94 21.79
C ARG A 610 -32.08 -28.50 21.76
N ASP A 611 -32.20 -29.81 22.00
CA ASP A 611 -33.44 -30.62 22.15
C ASP A 611 -34.66 -29.82 22.70
N VAL A 612 -34.45 -29.09 23.80
CA VAL A 612 -35.56 -28.65 24.67
C VAL A 612 -36.23 -27.33 24.27
N ASP A 613 -35.61 -26.51 23.44
CA ASP A 613 -36.17 -25.21 23.02
C ASP A 613 -35.59 -24.57 21.72
N GLU A 614 -34.69 -25.23 20.99
CA GLU A 614 -34.05 -24.67 19.79
C GLU A 614 -33.98 -25.65 18.62
N ASP A 615 -33.68 -26.92 18.89
CA ASP A 615 -33.95 -28.01 17.96
C ASP A 615 -35.46 -28.30 17.86
N THR A 616 -35.86 -28.99 16.80
CA THR A 616 -37.18 -29.56 16.57
C THR A 616 -37.16 -31.01 16.09
N ASP A 617 -35.99 -31.64 15.92
CA ASP A 617 -35.80 -33.01 15.37
C ASP A 617 -34.76 -33.77 16.24
N ASP A 618 -35.17 -34.06 17.49
CA ASP A 618 -34.36 -34.54 18.63
C ASP A 618 -33.41 -35.74 18.31
N ASP A 619 -33.54 -36.46 17.19
CA ASP A 619 -32.54 -37.48 16.79
C ASP A 619 -32.01 -37.47 15.34
N GLY A 620 -32.23 -36.37 14.63
CA GLY A 620 -31.66 -36.12 13.30
C GLY A 620 -32.18 -37.10 12.26
N ASP A 621 -33.47 -37.35 12.33
CA ASP A 621 -34.20 -38.36 11.56
C ASP A 621 -34.94 -37.73 10.37
N GLY A 622 -35.37 -36.48 10.49
CA GLY A 622 -36.14 -35.74 9.50
C GLY A 622 -37.60 -35.50 9.90
N VAL A 623 -38.05 -35.96 11.08
CA VAL A 623 -39.41 -35.82 11.59
C VAL A 623 -39.44 -34.93 12.85
N ASP A 624 -40.25 -33.87 12.82
CA ASP A 624 -40.45 -32.93 13.92
C ASP A 624 -40.96 -33.63 15.20
N ASP A 625 -40.35 -33.33 16.36
CA ASP A 625 -40.64 -33.87 17.72
C ASP A 625 -42.13 -33.76 18.15
N SER A 626 -42.90 -32.88 17.51
CA SER A 626 -44.34 -32.75 17.72
C SER A 626 -45.20 -33.74 16.91
N ILE A 627 -44.58 -34.48 15.99
CA ILE A 627 -45.12 -35.56 15.16
C ILE A 627 -44.51 -36.90 15.58
N ASP A 628 -43.18 -36.93 15.79
CA ASP A 628 -42.41 -38.13 16.16
C ASP A 628 -42.95 -38.79 17.46
N THR A 629 -43.19 -40.10 17.43
CA THR A 629 -43.62 -40.89 18.60
C THR A 629 -42.49 -41.70 19.26
N CYS A 630 -41.35 -41.78 18.57
CA CYS A 630 -40.08 -42.36 18.99
C CYS A 630 -39.01 -41.34 19.46
N SER A 631 -39.28 -40.04 19.53
CA SER A 631 -38.38 -38.95 19.98
C SER A 631 -37.76 -39.05 21.40
N SER A 632 -37.96 -40.17 22.09
CA SER A 632 -37.41 -40.37 23.43
C SER A 632 -36.00 -40.96 23.42
N SER A 633 -35.15 -40.45 24.32
CA SER A 633 -33.82 -40.92 24.77
C SER A 633 -33.60 -42.42 25.11
N THR A 634 -34.45 -43.34 24.62
CA THR A 634 -34.20 -44.79 24.63
C THR A 634 -34.18 -45.46 23.26
N HIS A 635 -34.41 -44.73 22.17
CA HIS A 635 -34.48 -45.27 20.80
C HIS A 635 -33.17 -45.02 20.01
N GLU A 636 -33.12 -45.36 18.71
CA GLU A 636 -31.97 -45.09 17.82
C GLU A 636 -31.82 -43.57 17.51
N HIS A 637 -30.89 -43.20 16.63
CA HIS A 637 -30.48 -41.81 16.33
C HIS A 637 -29.53 -41.82 15.12
N ASN A 638 -29.36 -40.68 14.44
CA ASN A 638 -28.54 -40.53 13.23
C ASN A 638 -28.88 -41.54 12.12
N TRP A 639 -30.17 -41.67 11.80
CA TRP A 639 -30.69 -42.46 10.70
C TRP A 639 -31.88 -41.69 10.13
N THR A 640 -32.00 -41.57 8.81
CA THR A 640 -33.10 -40.78 8.25
C THR A 640 -34.40 -41.59 8.21
N SER A 641 -35.50 -41.04 8.71
CA SER A 641 -36.85 -41.51 8.41
C SER A 641 -37.03 -41.53 6.89
N SER A 642 -37.58 -42.63 6.38
CA SER A 642 -37.89 -42.76 4.97
C SER A 642 -38.85 -43.93 4.78
N PRO A 643 -39.73 -43.93 3.76
CA PRO A 643 -40.67 -45.03 3.47
C PRO A 643 -40.07 -46.41 3.12
N ALA A 644 -38.79 -46.65 3.45
CA ALA A 644 -38.07 -47.92 3.38
C ALA A 644 -37.28 -48.25 4.68
N SER A 645 -37.47 -47.50 5.77
CA SER A 645 -36.80 -47.64 7.07
C SER A 645 -37.64 -47.21 8.29
N ASP A 646 -38.57 -46.27 8.09
CA ASP A 646 -39.71 -45.93 8.95
C ASP A 646 -40.92 -45.81 8.02
N TYR A 647 -41.92 -46.64 8.23
CA TYR A 647 -42.91 -46.90 7.21
C TYR A 647 -44.10 -45.96 7.24
N ASP A 648 -44.71 -45.69 8.39
CA ASP A 648 -45.81 -44.71 8.50
C ASP A 648 -45.32 -43.26 8.69
N THR A 649 -44.02 -43.06 8.79
CA THR A 649 -43.31 -41.77 8.94
C THR A 649 -43.66 -41.07 10.25
N ASP A 650 -43.71 -41.84 11.34
CA ASP A 650 -43.92 -41.37 12.73
C ASP A 650 -42.63 -41.30 13.57
N GLY A 651 -41.46 -41.53 12.95
CA GLY A 651 -40.15 -41.57 13.62
C GLY A 651 -39.82 -42.94 14.22
N CYS A 652 -40.74 -43.91 14.25
CA CYS A 652 -40.44 -45.27 14.70
C CYS A 652 -39.96 -46.20 13.58
N LYS A 653 -38.83 -46.85 13.84
CA LYS A 653 -38.07 -47.65 12.87
C LYS A 653 -38.54 -49.11 12.81
N ASP A 654 -39.21 -49.53 11.74
CA ASP A 654 -39.93 -50.83 11.58
C ASP A 654 -39.15 -52.03 12.13
N VAL A 655 -37.88 -52.13 11.77
CA VAL A 655 -37.09 -53.36 11.98
C VAL A 655 -36.60 -53.56 13.42
N SER A 656 -36.84 -52.61 14.33
CA SER A 656 -36.21 -52.57 15.64
C SER A 656 -37.04 -51.97 16.77
N GLU A 657 -37.90 -50.99 16.48
CA GLU A 657 -38.45 -50.10 17.52
C GLU A 657 -39.98 -50.00 17.46
N ASP A 658 -40.57 -50.12 16.27
CA ASP A 658 -42.01 -50.36 16.12
C ASP A 658 -42.39 -51.86 16.28
N ASP A 659 -43.69 -52.12 16.45
CA ASP A 659 -44.40 -53.40 16.58
C ASP A 659 -45.75 -53.34 15.77
N ASP A 660 -46.00 -52.31 14.93
CA ASP A 660 -47.29 -51.98 14.26
C ASP A 660 -47.14 -51.21 12.90
N ASP A 661 -46.15 -51.56 12.04
CA ASP A 661 -45.58 -50.82 10.86
C ASP A 661 -46.47 -49.90 9.97
N ASP A 662 -47.81 -49.99 9.97
CA ASP A 662 -48.72 -49.10 9.22
C ASP A 662 -49.74 -48.36 10.11
N ALA A 663 -49.61 -48.46 11.43
CA ALA A 663 -50.37 -47.78 12.47
C ALA A 663 -51.91 -47.88 12.37
N ASP A 664 -52.46 -48.94 11.75
CA ASP A 664 -53.91 -49.19 11.78
C ASP A 664 -54.42 -49.72 13.15
N SER A 665 -53.51 -50.15 14.04
CA SER A 665 -53.77 -50.85 15.32
C SER A 665 -53.93 -52.40 15.28
N ILE A 666 -53.53 -53.12 14.22
CA ILE A 666 -53.73 -54.58 14.08
C ILE A 666 -52.46 -55.46 14.25
N LEU A 667 -51.27 -54.90 14.52
CA LEU A 667 -49.99 -55.61 14.79
C LEU A 667 -49.66 -56.65 13.70
N ASP A 668 -48.93 -56.23 12.67
CA ASP A 668 -48.34 -56.94 11.50
C ASP A 668 -48.36 -58.49 11.50
N GLN A 669 -48.06 -59.16 12.63
CA GLN A 669 -48.22 -60.61 12.79
C GLN A 669 -49.67 -61.15 12.59
N TYR A 670 -50.68 -60.28 12.60
CA TYR A 670 -52.11 -60.62 12.40
C TYR A 670 -52.71 -60.03 11.13
N ASP A 671 -52.07 -59.04 10.53
CA ASP A 671 -52.57 -58.39 9.33
C ASP A 671 -52.15 -59.15 8.04
N GLN A 672 -52.73 -58.79 6.89
CA GLN A 672 -52.45 -59.40 5.58
C GLN A 672 -51.66 -58.50 4.63
N CYS A 673 -51.60 -57.20 4.91
CA CYS A 673 -51.08 -56.15 4.05
C CYS A 673 -49.98 -55.33 4.77
N ALA A 674 -50.11 -55.07 6.09
CA ALA A 674 -49.06 -55.02 7.13
C ALA A 674 -47.73 -54.24 6.89
N SER A 675 -47.67 -53.49 5.79
CA SER A 675 -46.49 -52.94 5.11
C SER A 675 -46.91 -52.52 3.68
N ASN A 676 -48.11 -51.95 3.50
CA ASN A 676 -48.65 -51.52 2.21
C ASN A 676 -48.41 -50.01 2.01
N PRO A 677 -47.74 -49.55 0.93
CA PRO A 677 -47.17 -48.20 0.93
C PRO A 677 -48.19 -47.06 0.84
N SER A 678 -49.47 -47.37 0.62
CA SER A 678 -50.52 -46.39 0.33
C SER A 678 -51.41 -46.03 1.53
N TRP A 679 -51.52 -46.86 2.57
CA TRP A 679 -52.56 -46.72 3.61
C TRP A 679 -52.01 -46.98 5.01
N LYS A 680 -51.87 -45.91 5.77
CA LYS A 680 -51.18 -45.88 7.07
C LYS A 680 -51.90 -44.96 8.04
N ASN A 681 -51.66 -45.08 9.35
CA ASN A 681 -52.26 -44.27 10.41
C ASN A 681 -53.81 -44.26 10.38
N TRP A 682 -54.43 -45.43 10.17
CA TRP A 682 -55.89 -45.59 10.04
C TRP A 682 -56.50 -46.45 11.17
N THR A 683 -57.60 -47.18 10.94
CA THR A 683 -58.21 -48.07 11.96
C THR A 683 -59.19 -49.08 11.36
N SER A 684 -58.84 -50.36 11.25
CA SER A 684 -59.76 -51.43 10.79
C SER A 684 -61.10 -51.45 11.54
N ASN A 685 -62.18 -51.23 10.79
CA ASN A 685 -63.56 -51.36 11.25
C ASN A 685 -64.55 -51.44 10.07
N ALA A 686 -65.72 -52.02 10.27
CA ALA A 686 -66.75 -52.27 9.24
C ALA A 686 -67.49 -51.04 8.66
N ASN A 687 -66.78 -49.94 8.41
CA ASN A 687 -67.13 -48.84 7.48
C ASN A 687 -65.88 -48.34 6.71
N THR A 688 -64.73 -49.02 6.85
CA THR A 688 -63.42 -48.78 6.21
C THR A 688 -62.66 -50.14 6.08
N ASP A 689 -63.42 -51.24 6.12
CA ASP A 689 -63.04 -52.66 6.13
C ASP A 689 -64.37 -53.49 6.11
N HIS A 690 -65.11 -53.30 5.01
CA HIS A 690 -66.41 -53.82 4.59
C HIS A 690 -66.40 -55.35 4.44
N ASP A 691 -65.31 -55.94 3.93
CA ASP A 691 -65.08 -57.39 3.93
C ASP A 691 -64.71 -57.89 5.34
N SER A 692 -63.94 -57.09 6.10
CA SER A 692 -63.38 -57.42 7.42
C SER A 692 -62.18 -58.39 7.35
N ASP A 693 -61.18 -58.01 6.55
CA ASP A 693 -60.03 -58.80 6.09
C ASP A 693 -58.70 -58.44 6.79
N GLY A 694 -58.52 -57.15 7.10
CA GLY A 694 -57.27 -56.55 7.59
C GLY A 694 -56.96 -55.27 6.81
N CYS A 695 -57.01 -55.37 5.48
CA CYS A 695 -56.77 -54.24 4.59
C CYS A 695 -57.92 -53.23 4.60
N LYS A 696 -57.59 -51.95 4.40
CA LYS A 696 -58.55 -50.86 4.20
C LYS A 696 -59.30 -51.00 2.89
N ASP A 697 -60.63 -50.90 2.96
CA ASP A 697 -61.55 -50.86 1.80
C ASP A 697 -60.98 -50.04 0.63
N GLU A 698 -60.96 -48.73 0.87
CA GLU A 698 -60.52 -47.70 -0.05
C GLU A 698 -58.99 -47.84 -0.25
N GLY A 699 -58.62 -48.66 -1.24
CA GLY A 699 -57.32 -48.72 -1.92
C GLY A 699 -56.27 -49.68 -1.35
N GLU A 700 -56.60 -50.51 -0.35
CA GLU A 700 -55.69 -51.53 0.18
C GLU A 700 -56.18 -52.96 -0.09
N ASP A 701 -57.49 -53.20 0.09
CA ASP A 701 -58.19 -54.13 -0.80
C ASP A 701 -58.36 -53.48 -2.19
N ALA A 702 -58.77 -54.27 -3.19
CA ALA A 702 -58.86 -53.85 -4.59
C ALA A 702 -59.99 -54.59 -5.34
N ASP A 703 -61.09 -54.88 -4.66
CA ASP A 703 -62.39 -55.34 -5.19
C ASP A 703 -63.46 -55.24 -4.04
N ASP A 704 -63.68 -54.06 -3.42
CA ASP A 704 -64.57 -53.81 -2.25
C ASP A 704 -65.93 -54.51 -2.34
N ASP A 705 -66.55 -54.44 -3.52
CA ASP A 705 -67.85 -55.00 -3.86
C ASP A 705 -67.77 -56.49 -4.29
N ASN A 706 -66.56 -56.93 -4.67
CA ASN A 706 -66.26 -58.21 -5.32
C ASN A 706 -67.00 -58.35 -6.68
N ASP A 707 -67.06 -57.27 -7.46
CA ASP A 707 -67.65 -57.20 -8.80
C ASP A 707 -66.75 -57.82 -9.87
N GLN A 708 -65.42 -57.79 -9.69
CA GLN A 708 -64.35 -57.99 -10.69
C GLN A 708 -64.05 -56.75 -11.55
N ARG A 709 -64.54 -55.57 -11.20
CA ARG A 709 -63.78 -54.34 -11.39
C ARG A 709 -63.00 -54.05 -10.11
N PRO A 710 -61.67 -53.89 -10.17
CA PRO A 710 -60.93 -53.30 -9.06
C PRO A 710 -61.44 -51.90 -8.75
N ASP A 711 -61.34 -51.45 -7.51
CA ASP A 711 -61.90 -50.16 -7.07
C ASP A 711 -61.17 -48.95 -7.68
N ASP A 712 -59.95 -49.15 -8.18
CA ASP A 712 -59.20 -48.20 -9.01
C ASP A 712 -59.65 -48.18 -10.49
N GLU A 713 -60.51 -49.11 -10.91
CA GLU A 713 -61.25 -49.13 -12.19
C GLU A 713 -62.79 -49.10 -11.99
N ASP A 714 -63.30 -48.69 -10.82
CA ASP A 714 -64.75 -48.62 -10.50
C ASP A 714 -65.12 -47.38 -9.68
N ALA A 715 -65.60 -46.28 -10.28
CA ALA A 715 -66.11 -45.08 -9.61
C ALA A 715 -67.34 -45.35 -8.71
N CYS A 716 -67.92 -46.54 -8.77
CA CYS A 716 -69.02 -47.01 -7.93
C CYS A 716 -68.58 -47.97 -6.80
N GLN A 717 -67.27 -48.23 -6.62
CA GLN A 717 -66.56 -48.91 -5.51
C GLN A 717 -67.44 -49.75 -4.57
N THR A 718 -68.14 -49.11 -3.62
CA THR A 718 -69.00 -49.78 -2.62
C THR A 718 -70.44 -50.05 -3.12
N GLY A 719 -70.54 -50.65 -4.31
CA GLY A 719 -71.71 -50.67 -5.19
C GLY A 719 -72.85 -51.66 -4.87
N LEU A 720 -73.23 -52.46 -5.88
CA LEU A 720 -74.43 -53.32 -5.88
C LEU A 720 -74.16 -54.84 -5.91
N THR A 721 -73.03 -55.26 -5.34
CA THR A 721 -72.60 -56.62 -4.95
C THR A 721 -73.12 -57.75 -5.83
N GLY A 722 -72.40 -57.96 -6.94
CA GLY A 722 -72.54 -59.13 -7.81
C GLY A 722 -73.21 -58.87 -9.16
N TRP A 723 -72.70 -57.89 -9.90
CA TRP A 723 -72.98 -57.69 -11.32
C TRP A 723 -71.69 -57.80 -12.15
N THR A 724 -71.40 -56.87 -13.08
CA THR A 724 -70.16 -56.72 -13.90
C THR A 724 -70.33 -55.58 -14.93
N SER A 725 -69.34 -54.68 -15.08
CA SER A 725 -69.28 -53.60 -16.10
C SER A 725 -68.99 -54.07 -17.57
N GLU A 726 -69.49 -53.35 -18.60
CA GLU A 726 -69.25 -53.56 -20.05
C GLU A 726 -69.70 -52.34 -20.92
N VAL A 727 -68.84 -51.85 -21.85
CA VAL A 727 -68.92 -50.76 -22.90
C VAL A 727 -70.25 -50.46 -23.67
N THR A 728 -71.41 -50.79 -23.15
CA THR A 728 -72.74 -50.60 -23.79
C THR A 728 -73.85 -50.20 -22.81
N PHE A 729 -73.51 -49.97 -21.54
CA PHE A 729 -74.39 -49.58 -20.43
C PHE A 729 -73.63 -48.73 -19.38
N ASP A 730 -72.50 -48.18 -19.80
CA ASP A 730 -71.23 -47.89 -19.13
C ASP A 730 -70.32 -47.57 -20.35
N PHE A 731 -69.85 -46.32 -20.52
CA PHE A 731 -69.39 -45.78 -21.82
C PHE A 731 -67.88 -45.60 -21.89
N ASP A 732 -67.38 -44.86 -20.91
CA ASP A 732 -66.01 -44.64 -20.47
C ASP A 732 -65.33 -45.94 -19.98
N LEU A 733 -66.07 -46.78 -19.23
CA LEU A 733 -65.64 -47.96 -18.47
C LEU A 733 -65.40 -47.74 -16.97
N ASP A 734 -66.05 -46.75 -16.35
CA ASP A 734 -65.85 -46.38 -14.94
C ASP A 734 -66.50 -47.32 -13.91
N GLY A 735 -67.20 -48.40 -14.30
CA GLY A 735 -67.85 -49.29 -13.33
C GLY A 735 -69.18 -48.77 -12.74
N CYS A 736 -69.48 -47.48 -12.87
CA CYS A 736 -70.84 -46.97 -12.75
C CYS A 736 -71.67 -47.30 -14.01
N ARG A 737 -72.76 -46.56 -14.27
CA ARG A 737 -73.82 -47.02 -15.18
C ARG A 737 -74.71 -45.90 -15.74
N ASP A 738 -74.35 -45.39 -16.91
CA ASP A 738 -74.95 -44.26 -17.68
C ASP A 738 -76.48 -44.07 -17.56
N SER A 739 -77.21 -45.17 -17.50
CA SER A 739 -78.67 -45.19 -17.61
C SER A 739 -79.44 -45.01 -16.30
N ASP A 740 -78.82 -45.17 -15.13
CA ASP A 740 -79.48 -45.01 -13.81
C ASP A 740 -78.55 -44.53 -12.66
N GLU A 741 -77.22 -44.67 -12.78
CA GLU A 741 -76.26 -44.51 -11.67
C GLU A 741 -75.16 -43.45 -11.90
N ASP A 742 -74.85 -43.13 -13.16
CA ASP A 742 -73.91 -42.08 -13.60
C ASP A 742 -74.65 -40.83 -14.19
N ILE A 743 -73.95 -39.69 -14.33
CA ILE A 743 -74.43 -38.37 -14.76
C ILE A 743 -73.44 -37.56 -15.65
N ASP A 744 -72.33 -38.16 -16.09
CA ASP A 744 -71.18 -37.49 -16.72
C ASP A 744 -70.63 -38.40 -17.85
N ASP A 745 -71.31 -38.44 -19.00
CA ASP A 745 -71.13 -39.45 -20.06
C ASP A 745 -69.68 -39.56 -20.64
N ASP A 746 -68.80 -38.57 -20.42
CA ASP A 746 -67.37 -38.54 -20.84
C ASP A 746 -66.40 -38.65 -19.63
N ASN A 747 -66.92 -38.53 -18.40
CA ASN A 747 -66.23 -38.47 -17.10
C ASN A 747 -65.18 -37.35 -16.99
N ASP A 748 -65.60 -36.11 -17.31
CA ASP A 748 -64.75 -34.92 -17.25
C ASP A 748 -65.01 -33.95 -16.09
N LEU A 749 -65.96 -34.29 -15.21
CA LEU A 749 -66.43 -33.49 -14.07
C LEU A 749 -67.25 -32.23 -14.44
N ILE A 750 -67.41 -31.90 -15.74
CA ILE A 750 -68.34 -30.89 -16.23
C ILE A 750 -69.55 -31.58 -16.89
N PRO A 751 -70.71 -31.66 -16.20
CA PRO A 751 -71.87 -32.34 -16.77
C PRO A 751 -72.27 -31.80 -18.15
N ASP A 752 -72.62 -32.71 -19.08
CA ASP A 752 -72.86 -32.61 -20.55
C ASP A 752 -73.86 -31.54 -21.06
N VAL A 753 -74.26 -30.64 -20.17
CA VAL A 753 -75.07 -29.45 -20.40
C VAL A 753 -74.31 -28.14 -20.18
N THR A 754 -73.03 -28.21 -19.81
CA THR A 754 -72.23 -27.08 -19.33
C THR A 754 -70.88 -26.93 -20.01
N ASP A 755 -70.24 -28.02 -20.44
CA ASP A 755 -68.94 -28.00 -21.13
C ASP A 755 -69.05 -27.40 -22.55
N ALA A 756 -67.90 -27.09 -23.16
CA ALA A 756 -67.80 -26.46 -24.47
C ALA A 756 -67.50 -27.43 -25.63
N CYS A 757 -66.96 -28.62 -25.35
CA CYS A 757 -66.36 -29.55 -26.33
C CYS A 757 -67.28 -30.72 -26.79
N ASN A 758 -68.25 -31.14 -25.97
CA ASN A 758 -69.08 -32.35 -26.08
C ASN A 758 -70.23 -32.28 -27.16
N PRO A 759 -70.67 -33.37 -27.84
CA PRO A 759 -70.19 -34.76 -27.78
C PRO A 759 -69.51 -35.31 -29.05
N PRO A 760 -68.58 -36.28 -28.89
CA PRO A 760 -67.77 -36.56 -27.70
C PRO A 760 -66.44 -35.79 -27.77
N GLY A 761 -65.94 -35.36 -26.62
CA GLY A 761 -64.57 -34.87 -26.47
C GLY A 761 -63.60 -36.04 -26.25
N ALA A 762 -62.53 -35.78 -25.51
CA ALA A 762 -61.78 -36.81 -24.82
C ALA A 762 -62.56 -37.38 -23.60
N THR A 763 -62.31 -38.64 -23.27
CA THR A 763 -62.85 -39.30 -22.05
C THR A 763 -61.77 -39.43 -20.98
N ASP A 764 -62.18 -39.73 -19.74
CA ASP A 764 -61.31 -40.15 -18.64
C ASP A 764 -60.28 -39.09 -18.20
N TRP A 765 -60.69 -37.81 -18.04
CA TRP A 765 -59.80 -36.71 -17.68
C TRP A 765 -60.55 -35.60 -16.93
N ALA A 766 -60.03 -35.08 -15.82
CA ALA A 766 -60.78 -34.10 -15.02
C ALA A 766 -60.61 -32.65 -15.53
N SER A 767 -61.71 -31.93 -15.68
CA SER A 767 -61.73 -30.46 -15.75
C SER A 767 -61.50 -29.88 -14.35
N ILE A 768 -60.23 -29.65 -14.04
CA ILE A 768 -59.70 -29.05 -12.81
C ILE A 768 -58.46 -28.23 -13.18
N PRO A 769 -58.04 -27.23 -12.38
CA PRO A 769 -56.98 -26.27 -12.75
C PRO A 769 -55.60 -26.84 -13.15
N ASP A 770 -55.36 -28.14 -12.94
CA ASP A 770 -54.16 -28.86 -13.34
C ASP A 770 -54.23 -29.39 -14.81
N THR A 771 -55.44 -29.55 -15.36
CA THR A 771 -55.77 -30.20 -16.65
C THR A 771 -56.90 -29.55 -17.48
N ASP A 772 -57.54 -28.52 -16.94
CA ASP A 772 -58.39 -27.51 -17.57
C ASP A 772 -58.17 -26.23 -16.76
N HIS A 773 -57.23 -25.39 -17.20
CA HIS A 773 -56.63 -24.41 -16.31
C HIS A 773 -57.51 -23.17 -16.05
N ASP A 774 -58.22 -22.66 -17.07
CA ASP A 774 -59.23 -21.60 -16.92
C ASP A 774 -60.62 -22.09 -16.47
N ALA A 775 -60.88 -23.41 -16.58
CA ALA A 775 -62.13 -24.11 -16.28
C ALA A 775 -63.31 -23.86 -17.27
N ASP A 776 -63.04 -23.88 -18.58
CA ASP A 776 -64.01 -23.78 -19.70
C ASP A 776 -64.77 -25.10 -19.95
N GLY A 777 -64.14 -26.25 -19.73
CA GLY A 777 -64.65 -27.59 -20.10
C GLY A 777 -64.05 -28.13 -21.40
N CYS A 778 -62.78 -27.84 -21.67
CA CYS A 778 -61.96 -28.40 -22.75
C CYS A 778 -60.54 -28.66 -22.18
N ARG A 779 -59.79 -29.61 -22.75
CA ARG A 779 -58.52 -30.07 -22.18
C ARG A 779 -57.31 -29.39 -22.81
N ASP A 780 -56.57 -28.65 -21.99
CA ASP A 780 -55.22 -28.09 -22.23
C ASP A 780 -54.34 -28.94 -23.19
N ALA A 781 -54.24 -30.24 -22.92
CA ALA A 781 -53.26 -31.11 -23.54
C ALA A 781 -53.51 -31.44 -25.04
N ASP A 782 -54.73 -31.30 -25.55
CA ASP A 782 -55.08 -31.57 -26.96
C ASP A 782 -56.43 -31.04 -27.50
N GLU A 783 -57.26 -30.38 -26.69
CA GLU A 783 -58.55 -29.82 -27.12
C GLU A 783 -58.71 -28.29 -26.92
N ASP A 784 -57.82 -27.62 -26.17
CA ASP A 784 -57.65 -26.15 -26.17
C ASP A 784 -56.35 -25.67 -26.89
N ASP A 785 -56.17 -24.35 -27.04
CA ASP A 785 -55.00 -23.64 -27.61
C ASP A 785 -54.66 -22.31 -26.82
N ASP A 786 -55.18 -22.08 -25.60
CA ASP A 786 -55.15 -20.79 -24.84
C ASP A 786 -55.38 -21.03 -23.31
N ASP A 787 -54.51 -21.84 -22.66
CA ASP A 787 -54.71 -22.50 -21.34
C ASP A 787 -55.22 -21.59 -20.17
N ASP A 788 -54.76 -20.33 -20.04
CA ASP A 788 -55.16 -19.40 -18.96
C ASP A 788 -56.23 -18.35 -19.37
N ASN A 789 -56.51 -18.26 -20.67
CA ASN A 789 -57.47 -17.35 -21.30
C ASN A 789 -57.19 -15.85 -21.09
N ASP A 790 -55.93 -15.44 -20.98
CA ASP A 790 -55.52 -14.03 -21.10
C ASP A 790 -55.53 -13.51 -22.56
N GLY A 791 -55.40 -14.43 -23.53
CA GLY A 791 -55.36 -14.19 -24.97
C GLY A 791 -53.99 -14.36 -25.68
N ILE A 792 -52.98 -14.93 -25.02
CA ILE A 792 -51.71 -15.42 -25.62
C ILE A 792 -51.76 -16.95 -25.75
N PRO A 793 -51.70 -17.52 -26.97
CA PRO A 793 -51.73 -18.98 -27.16
C PRO A 793 -50.43 -19.66 -26.73
N ASP A 794 -50.53 -20.80 -26.05
CA ASP A 794 -49.45 -21.59 -25.41
C ASP A 794 -48.19 -21.85 -26.27
N GLU A 795 -48.30 -21.92 -27.60
CA GLU A 795 -47.12 -21.98 -28.50
C GLU A 795 -46.25 -20.70 -28.49
N GLN A 796 -46.66 -19.64 -27.78
CA GLN A 796 -46.04 -18.31 -27.69
C GLN A 796 -45.99 -17.75 -26.26
N ASP A 797 -46.27 -18.57 -25.25
CA ASP A 797 -46.31 -18.18 -23.84
C ASP A 797 -45.26 -18.99 -23.04
N THR A 798 -44.54 -18.36 -22.10
CA THR A 798 -43.64 -19.05 -21.15
C THR A 798 -44.37 -19.54 -19.90
N CYS A 799 -45.45 -18.85 -19.50
CA CYS A 799 -46.36 -19.19 -18.43
C CYS A 799 -47.78 -19.57 -18.94
N PRO A 800 -47.98 -20.58 -19.83
CA PRO A 800 -49.32 -20.98 -20.28
C PRO A 800 -50.35 -21.26 -19.19
N LYS A 801 -49.90 -21.53 -17.95
CA LYS A 801 -50.73 -21.77 -16.77
C LYS A 801 -50.56 -20.66 -15.71
N GLY A 802 -50.54 -19.41 -16.16
CA GLY A 802 -50.37 -18.19 -15.37
C GLY A 802 -51.64 -17.67 -14.68
N GLN A 803 -51.73 -16.36 -14.43
CA GLN A 803 -52.83 -15.77 -13.66
C GLN A 803 -54.10 -15.58 -14.49
N THR A 804 -54.82 -16.69 -14.72
CA THR A 804 -56.06 -16.79 -15.49
C THR A 804 -56.92 -15.51 -15.59
N ASN A 805 -57.39 -15.22 -16.81
CA ASN A 805 -58.27 -14.09 -17.14
C ASN A 805 -57.64 -12.68 -16.94
N TRP A 806 -56.35 -12.50 -17.25
CA TRP A 806 -55.68 -11.19 -17.30
C TRP A 806 -55.54 -10.63 -18.74
N ILE A 807 -54.41 -9.99 -19.09
CA ILE A 807 -54.09 -9.46 -20.44
C ILE A 807 -52.55 -9.29 -20.63
N GLY A 808 -51.85 -10.34 -21.02
CA GLY A 808 -50.42 -10.41 -21.39
C GLY A 808 -50.13 -9.71 -22.72
N ASN A 809 -50.32 -8.40 -22.73
CA ASN A 809 -49.82 -7.47 -23.75
C ASN A 809 -49.89 -6.01 -23.25
N ASP A 810 -49.92 -5.80 -21.92
CA ASP A 810 -49.94 -4.49 -21.28
C ASP A 810 -48.67 -4.32 -20.44
N VAL A 811 -47.60 -3.88 -21.13
CA VAL A 811 -46.21 -3.55 -20.72
C VAL A 811 -46.04 -2.64 -19.47
N ASN A 812 -46.71 -3.04 -18.39
CA ASN A 812 -46.74 -2.49 -17.04
C ASN A 812 -47.05 -3.62 -16.01
N PHE A 813 -47.12 -4.86 -16.48
CA PHE A 813 -47.48 -6.13 -15.81
C PHE A 813 -46.97 -7.33 -16.67
N ASP A 814 -46.04 -7.07 -17.59
CA ASP A 814 -45.64 -7.91 -18.73
C ASP A 814 -44.40 -7.22 -19.33
N ASN A 815 -43.27 -7.28 -18.62
CA ASN A 815 -42.12 -6.42 -18.88
C ASN A 815 -41.28 -6.90 -20.08
N ASP A 816 -40.84 -8.16 -20.07
CA ASP A 816 -40.04 -8.77 -21.16
C ASP A 816 -40.89 -9.12 -22.40
N GLY A 817 -42.17 -9.45 -22.19
CA GLY A 817 -43.13 -9.77 -23.24
C GLY A 817 -43.31 -11.27 -23.54
N ASP A 818 -43.00 -12.17 -22.61
CA ASP A 818 -43.05 -13.63 -22.81
C ASP A 818 -44.35 -14.34 -22.41
N GLY A 819 -45.26 -13.68 -21.69
CA GLY A 819 -46.54 -14.24 -21.21
C GLY A 819 -46.61 -14.53 -19.70
N CYS A 820 -45.47 -14.53 -19.01
CA CYS A 820 -45.42 -14.41 -17.56
C CYS A 820 -45.78 -12.99 -17.08
N LYS A 821 -45.78 -12.75 -15.76
CA LYS A 821 -46.41 -11.56 -15.18
C LYS A 821 -45.68 -11.00 -13.94
N ASP A 822 -45.21 -9.76 -14.11
CA ASP A 822 -44.45 -8.94 -13.15
C ASP A 822 -45.04 -8.86 -11.73
N ASP A 823 -44.21 -8.48 -10.75
CA ASP A 823 -44.61 -8.33 -9.33
C ASP A 823 -45.89 -7.49 -9.12
N GLY A 824 -46.74 -8.01 -8.23
CA GLY A 824 -48.04 -7.46 -7.90
C GLY A 824 -48.30 -7.39 -6.40
N ALA A 825 -49.17 -6.47 -6.00
CA ALA A 825 -49.55 -6.25 -4.59
C ALA A 825 -50.47 -7.36 -3.97
N GLN A 826 -50.34 -8.62 -4.41
CA GLN A 826 -50.96 -9.84 -3.91
C GLN A 826 -49.88 -10.96 -3.95
N ASN A 827 -50.00 -12.03 -3.16
CA ASN A 827 -48.90 -13.00 -2.93
C ASN A 827 -47.62 -12.38 -2.32
N ASN A 828 -47.79 -11.49 -1.34
CA ASN A 828 -46.74 -10.85 -0.52
C ASN A 828 -45.80 -9.85 -1.23
N GLY A 829 -45.73 -9.82 -2.56
CA GLY A 829 -44.77 -9.02 -3.32
C GLY A 829 -43.71 -9.91 -3.97
N PHE A 830 -44.21 -10.89 -4.72
CA PHE A 830 -43.51 -11.74 -5.68
C PHE A 830 -44.52 -12.00 -6.81
N GLY A 831 -44.06 -12.03 -8.07
CA GLY A 831 -44.90 -12.26 -9.24
C GLY A 831 -45.42 -13.69 -9.36
N GLU A 832 -45.76 -14.07 -10.59
CA GLU A 832 -45.65 -15.48 -11.00
C GLU A 832 -44.45 -15.70 -11.94
N ASP A 833 -43.97 -14.63 -12.55
CA ASP A 833 -42.57 -14.47 -12.89
C ASP A 833 -41.68 -14.37 -11.63
N LEU A 834 -40.39 -14.65 -11.79
CA LEU A 834 -39.30 -14.58 -10.80
C LEU A 834 -37.98 -14.05 -11.40
N ASP A 835 -38.03 -13.59 -12.67
CA ASP A 835 -36.95 -13.16 -13.55
C ASP A 835 -37.55 -12.00 -14.39
N ASP A 836 -38.05 -10.95 -13.72
CA ASP A 836 -38.97 -9.89 -14.22
C ASP A 836 -38.44 -9.09 -15.46
N ASP A 837 -37.24 -9.38 -16.01
CA ASP A 837 -36.77 -8.92 -17.33
C ASP A 837 -36.12 -9.98 -18.28
N GLY A 838 -36.08 -11.25 -17.86
CA GLY A 838 -35.76 -12.41 -18.69
C GLY A 838 -34.25 -12.70 -18.89
N ASP A 839 -33.44 -12.30 -17.92
CA ASP A 839 -31.97 -12.31 -17.94
C ASP A 839 -31.35 -13.64 -17.46
N GLN A 840 -32.06 -14.42 -16.62
CA GLN A 840 -31.63 -15.66 -15.94
C GLN A 840 -30.96 -15.50 -14.56
N ILE A 841 -30.92 -14.30 -13.98
CA ILE A 841 -30.77 -14.05 -12.55
C ILE A 841 -32.16 -13.90 -11.93
N LEU A 842 -32.39 -14.53 -10.78
CA LEU A 842 -33.69 -14.44 -10.10
C LEU A 842 -33.82 -13.13 -9.33
N ASP A 843 -35.02 -12.55 -9.28
CA ASP A 843 -35.45 -11.41 -8.45
C ASP A 843 -34.80 -11.34 -7.07
N SER A 844 -34.59 -12.48 -6.41
CA SER A 844 -34.04 -12.54 -5.06
C SER A 844 -32.55 -12.20 -4.97
N ALA A 845 -31.81 -12.41 -6.05
CA ALA A 845 -30.38 -12.10 -6.20
C ALA A 845 -30.17 -10.83 -7.06
N ASP A 846 -31.17 -10.47 -7.88
CA ASP A 846 -31.11 -9.37 -8.84
C ASP A 846 -31.24 -7.96 -8.19
N SER A 847 -30.34 -7.06 -8.57
CA SER A 847 -30.35 -5.62 -8.26
C SER A 847 -31.21 -4.77 -9.21
N CYS A 848 -31.31 -5.16 -10.48
CA CYS A 848 -31.98 -4.43 -11.56
C CYS A 848 -33.45 -4.84 -11.75
N ARG A 849 -33.77 -6.14 -11.82
CA ARG A 849 -35.12 -6.79 -11.82
C ARG A 849 -36.08 -6.49 -12.96
N ALA A 850 -36.15 -5.23 -13.39
CA ALA A 850 -37.04 -4.75 -14.43
C ALA A 850 -36.29 -3.78 -15.35
N GLY A 851 -35.11 -4.22 -15.78
CA GLY A 851 -34.16 -3.54 -16.67
C GLY A 851 -34.43 -3.77 -18.16
N GLU A 852 -33.36 -3.79 -18.96
CA GLU A 852 -33.41 -3.93 -20.41
C GLU A 852 -33.68 -5.39 -20.78
N ILE A 853 -34.85 -5.68 -21.31
CA ILE A 853 -35.29 -7.02 -21.65
C ILE A 853 -34.53 -7.69 -22.82
N GLY A 854 -34.39 -9.02 -22.78
CA GLY A 854 -33.97 -9.84 -23.94
C GLY A 854 -32.46 -9.95 -24.21
N TRP A 855 -31.67 -9.96 -23.14
CA TRP A 855 -30.27 -10.41 -23.09
C TRP A 855 -30.18 -11.60 -22.11
N THR A 856 -28.99 -11.93 -21.58
CA THR A 856 -28.83 -12.95 -20.52
C THR A 856 -27.52 -12.74 -19.74
N SER A 857 -27.55 -12.86 -18.43
CA SER A 857 -26.38 -12.81 -17.54
C SER A 857 -25.26 -13.75 -17.98
N ASN A 858 -24.04 -13.21 -18.04
CA ASN A 858 -22.78 -13.96 -18.06
C ASN A 858 -21.60 -12.97 -18.05
N PHE A 859 -20.43 -13.46 -17.57
CA PHE A 859 -19.08 -12.83 -17.42
C PHE A 859 -18.48 -12.02 -18.61
N GLY A 860 -19.27 -11.38 -19.45
CA GLY A 860 -18.87 -10.48 -20.53
C GLY A 860 -19.99 -9.54 -21.00
N ASN A 861 -21.07 -9.42 -20.20
CA ASN A 861 -22.13 -8.41 -20.28
C ASN A 861 -22.94 -8.30 -18.96
N ASP A 862 -22.38 -8.85 -17.89
CA ASP A 862 -22.79 -8.89 -16.48
C ASP A 862 -21.59 -9.58 -15.80
N PHE A 863 -20.68 -8.79 -15.25
CA PHE A 863 -19.36 -9.28 -14.82
C PHE A 863 -19.34 -9.72 -13.35
N ASP A 864 -19.93 -8.95 -12.43
CA ASP A 864 -20.01 -9.29 -11.00
C ASP A 864 -21.08 -10.37 -10.69
N ARG A 865 -22.17 -10.41 -11.48
CA ARG A 865 -23.33 -11.32 -11.43
C ARG A 865 -24.50 -10.91 -10.52
N ASP A 866 -24.73 -9.61 -10.34
CA ASP A 866 -25.88 -9.08 -9.60
C ASP A 866 -27.18 -8.89 -10.43
N GLY A 867 -27.17 -9.21 -11.73
CA GLY A 867 -28.34 -9.09 -12.62
C GLY A 867 -28.47 -7.73 -13.31
N CYS A 868 -27.71 -6.72 -12.89
CA CYS A 868 -27.48 -5.54 -13.71
C CYS A 868 -26.54 -5.83 -14.90
N LYS A 869 -26.45 -4.85 -15.81
CA LYS A 869 -25.84 -5.01 -17.14
C LYS A 869 -24.86 -3.89 -17.44
N ASP A 870 -23.58 -4.25 -17.53
CA ASP A 870 -22.44 -3.32 -17.66
C ASP A 870 -22.72 -2.17 -18.66
N ASP A 871 -23.09 -2.54 -19.89
CA ASP A 871 -23.13 -1.63 -21.04
C ASP A 871 -24.29 -0.59 -20.98
N THR A 872 -25.21 -0.68 -20.01
CA THR A 872 -26.46 0.12 -20.01
C THR A 872 -27.09 0.53 -18.67
N GLU A 873 -27.08 -0.31 -17.63
CA GLU A 873 -27.96 -0.13 -16.45
C GLU A 873 -27.29 -0.40 -15.11
N ASP A 874 -26.18 -1.14 -15.11
CA ASP A 874 -25.23 -1.14 -14.00
C ASP A 874 -24.59 0.26 -13.78
N GLN A 875 -23.93 0.39 -12.64
CA GLN A 875 -23.13 1.53 -12.18
C GLN A 875 -21.91 1.08 -11.34
N ASP A 876 -21.69 -0.22 -11.14
CA ASP A 876 -20.59 -0.82 -10.35
C ASP A 876 -20.19 -2.16 -11.01
N ASP A 877 -19.82 -2.13 -12.31
CA ASP A 877 -19.69 -3.27 -13.26
C ASP A 877 -18.97 -4.54 -12.70
N ASP A 878 -18.08 -4.36 -11.70
CA ASP A 878 -17.31 -5.45 -11.08
C ASP A 878 -17.49 -5.62 -9.56
N GLY A 879 -18.39 -4.85 -8.95
CA GLY A 879 -18.80 -4.97 -7.55
C GLY A 879 -17.74 -4.55 -6.53
N ASP A 880 -16.70 -3.80 -6.92
CA ASP A 880 -15.65 -3.33 -6.00
C ASP A 880 -16.07 -2.11 -5.14
N GLY A 881 -17.13 -1.39 -5.53
CA GLY A 881 -17.67 -0.22 -4.85
C GLY A 881 -17.29 1.14 -5.47
N PHE A 882 -16.69 1.18 -6.66
CA PHE A 882 -16.32 2.41 -7.39
C PHE A 882 -17.12 2.56 -8.70
N LEU A 883 -17.91 3.63 -8.80
CA LEU A 883 -18.83 3.81 -9.93
C LEU A 883 -18.16 4.43 -11.18
N GLU A 884 -18.38 3.84 -12.36
CA GLU A 884 -17.93 4.35 -13.67
C GLU A 884 -18.81 5.50 -14.20
N ASP A 885 -20.13 5.48 -13.93
CA ASP A 885 -21.12 6.55 -14.25
C ASP A 885 -20.57 7.96 -13.99
N ASN A 886 -19.89 8.10 -12.85
CA ASN A 886 -19.38 9.36 -12.35
C ASN A 886 -17.89 9.59 -12.71
N GLY A 887 -17.19 8.52 -13.10
CA GLY A 887 -15.76 8.49 -13.42
C GLY A 887 -14.86 8.43 -12.18
N GLU A 888 -15.30 7.75 -11.13
CA GLU A 888 -14.47 7.41 -9.97
C GLU A 888 -13.68 6.12 -10.23
N ASP A 889 -14.27 5.11 -10.89
CA ASP A 889 -13.54 3.98 -11.47
C ASP A 889 -12.77 4.32 -12.78
N LYS A 890 -11.74 3.50 -13.08
CA LYS A 890 -11.04 3.40 -14.37
C LYS A 890 -10.81 1.96 -14.87
N CYS A 891 -11.14 0.94 -14.09
CA CYS A 891 -10.79 -0.46 -14.27
C CYS A 891 -12.01 -1.40 -14.09
N PRO A 892 -13.14 -1.21 -14.80
CA PRO A 892 -14.47 -1.77 -14.50
C PRO A 892 -14.64 -3.25 -14.89
N LEU A 893 -13.60 -4.06 -14.68
CA LEU A 893 -13.50 -5.50 -14.92
C LEU A 893 -12.46 -6.12 -13.96
N THR A 894 -12.31 -5.54 -12.77
CA THR A 894 -11.44 -5.99 -11.70
C THR A 894 -11.98 -7.27 -11.08
N THR A 895 -11.11 -8.23 -10.78
CA THR A 895 -11.58 -9.55 -10.34
C THR A 895 -12.18 -9.46 -8.93
N LEU A 896 -13.50 -9.64 -8.83
CA LEU A 896 -14.31 -9.56 -7.60
C LEU A 896 -13.56 -10.09 -6.35
N GLY A 897 -13.25 -9.18 -5.43
CA GLY A 897 -12.53 -9.47 -4.18
C GLY A 897 -11.01 -9.25 -4.20
N ASP A 898 -10.39 -8.88 -5.32
CA ASP A 898 -9.01 -8.36 -5.34
C ASP A 898 -8.92 -6.95 -4.70
N PRO A 899 -7.79 -6.56 -4.09
CA PRO A 899 -7.67 -5.29 -3.37
C PRO A 899 -7.37 -4.11 -4.31
N VAL A 900 -8.35 -3.23 -4.49
CA VAL A 900 -8.34 -2.12 -5.45
C VAL A 900 -7.72 -0.81 -4.92
N ASP A 901 -7.40 0.12 -5.84
CA ASP A 901 -6.83 1.43 -5.54
C ASP A 901 -7.90 2.54 -5.39
N LEU A 902 -7.53 3.82 -5.48
CA LEU A 902 -8.49 4.95 -5.41
C LEU A 902 -9.24 5.22 -6.72
N ASN A 903 -9.16 4.33 -7.71
CA ASN A 903 -9.88 4.40 -8.99
C ASN A 903 -10.28 2.99 -9.50
N GLY A 904 -10.71 2.12 -8.60
CA GLY A 904 -11.15 0.74 -8.89
C GLY A 904 -10.10 -0.23 -9.45
N CYS A 905 -8.84 0.19 -9.57
CA CYS A 905 -7.81 -0.63 -10.22
C CYS A 905 -7.10 -1.58 -9.25
N ALA A 906 -7.19 -2.89 -9.47
CA ALA A 906 -6.30 -3.86 -8.84
C ALA A 906 -4.82 -3.70 -9.30
N PRO A 907 -3.82 -4.19 -8.52
CA PRO A 907 -2.38 -3.94 -8.77
C PRO A 907 -1.79 -4.55 -10.05
N ASN A 908 -2.59 -5.30 -10.81
CA ASN A 908 -2.31 -5.90 -12.11
C ASN A 908 -3.00 -5.17 -13.29
N GLN A 909 -3.93 -4.26 -13.00
CA GLN A 909 -4.71 -3.50 -13.98
C GLN A 909 -4.34 -2.02 -14.03
N GLY A 910 -3.74 -1.48 -12.97
CA GLY A 910 -3.25 -0.09 -12.93
C GLY A 910 -2.34 0.26 -14.10
N ASP A 911 -2.61 1.43 -14.69
CA ASP A 911 -1.81 2.13 -15.71
C ASP A 911 -1.61 3.56 -15.17
N SER A 912 -0.43 3.80 -14.59
CA SER A 912 -0.15 4.95 -13.72
C SER A 912 0.05 6.29 -14.47
N ASP A 913 0.25 6.28 -15.79
CA ASP A 913 0.32 7.49 -16.63
C ASP A 913 -0.70 7.52 -17.80
N GLY A 914 -1.35 6.39 -18.07
CA GLY A 914 -2.40 6.21 -19.06
C GLY A 914 -1.90 5.75 -20.43
N ASP A 915 -0.64 5.32 -20.58
CA ASP A 915 -0.03 4.91 -21.85
C ASP A 915 -0.87 3.87 -22.62
N GLY A 916 -1.50 2.93 -21.91
CA GLY A 916 -2.17 1.76 -22.48
C GLY A 916 -1.38 0.45 -22.33
N LEU A 917 -0.26 0.47 -21.60
CA LEU A 917 0.36 -0.68 -20.95
C LEU A 917 0.08 -0.60 -19.44
N THR A 918 -0.02 -1.74 -18.75
CA THR A 918 -0.18 -1.74 -17.29
C THR A 918 1.17 -1.64 -16.59
N ASP A 919 1.17 -1.17 -15.34
CA ASP A 919 2.35 -1.02 -14.47
C ASP A 919 3.17 -2.33 -14.28
N GLN A 920 2.62 -3.48 -14.68
CA GLN A 920 3.26 -4.79 -14.68
C GLN A 920 3.90 -5.19 -16.02
N GLU A 921 3.38 -4.71 -17.15
CA GLU A 921 3.93 -4.98 -18.49
C GLU A 921 4.88 -3.86 -18.97
N ASP A 922 4.74 -2.66 -18.42
CA ASP A 922 5.54 -1.47 -18.72
C ASP A 922 6.91 -1.45 -17.98
N GLN A 923 7.98 -0.99 -18.66
CA GLN A 923 9.31 -0.77 -18.08
C GLN A 923 9.53 0.66 -17.54
N CYS A 924 8.69 1.61 -17.92
CA CYS A 924 8.67 3.01 -17.48
C CYS A 924 7.26 3.48 -17.00
N PRO A 925 6.61 2.87 -15.98
CA PRO A 925 5.18 3.12 -15.58
C PRO A 925 4.76 4.52 -15.10
N ASN A 926 5.50 5.57 -15.45
CA ASN A 926 5.28 6.97 -15.07
C ASN A 926 5.71 7.92 -16.23
N GLU A 927 5.84 7.43 -17.48
CA GLU A 927 6.39 8.14 -18.66
C GLU A 927 5.58 7.88 -19.96
N ASP A 928 4.29 8.29 -19.98
CA ASP A 928 3.35 8.29 -21.14
C ASP A 928 4.01 8.27 -22.53
N ALA A 929 4.15 7.08 -23.11
CA ALA A 929 4.89 6.83 -24.34
C ALA A 929 4.02 6.82 -25.61
N ARG A 930 2.75 7.21 -25.51
CA ARG A 930 1.73 7.10 -26.58
C ARG A 930 2.14 7.77 -27.88
N GLY A 931 2.56 6.94 -28.83
CA GLY A 931 2.95 7.36 -30.18
C GLY A 931 4.41 7.75 -30.34
N TYR A 932 5.22 7.54 -29.31
CA TYR A 932 6.68 7.68 -29.31
C TYR A 932 7.42 6.40 -28.91
N ASP A 933 6.71 5.33 -28.51
CA ASP A 933 7.27 3.97 -28.42
C ASP A 933 7.06 3.21 -29.76
N ASP A 934 8.14 2.96 -30.50
CA ASP A 934 8.14 2.15 -31.75
C ASP A 934 8.53 0.68 -31.46
N ASN A 935 8.82 0.35 -30.18
CA ASN A 935 9.39 -0.92 -29.72
C ASN A 935 8.43 -1.76 -28.84
N LEU A 936 7.43 -1.12 -28.22
CA LEU A 936 6.37 -1.66 -27.35
C LEU A 936 6.90 -2.22 -26.02
N ASP A 937 7.56 -1.35 -25.25
CA ASP A 937 7.96 -1.59 -23.87
C ASP A 937 7.67 -0.46 -22.86
N GLY A 938 6.90 0.56 -23.27
CA GLY A 938 6.30 1.61 -22.41
C GLY A 938 7.22 2.77 -22.07
N CYS A 939 8.45 2.76 -22.58
CA CYS A 939 9.37 3.88 -22.51
C CYS A 939 9.34 4.70 -23.82
N ILE A 940 9.43 6.03 -23.73
CA ILE A 940 9.59 6.91 -24.90
C ILE A 940 10.94 6.60 -25.58
N ASP A 941 10.92 6.23 -26.87
CA ASP A 941 12.15 5.94 -27.63
C ASP A 941 13.06 7.19 -27.77
N ASP A 942 14.35 6.94 -27.98
CA ASP A 942 15.35 7.90 -28.46
C ASP A 942 15.82 7.38 -29.84
N THR A 943 15.10 7.77 -30.90
CA THR A 943 15.21 7.18 -32.25
C THR A 943 16.62 7.30 -32.84
N ASP A 944 17.33 8.39 -32.54
CA ASP A 944 18.63 8.69 -33.13
C ASP A 944 19.84 8.49 -32.20
N ASN A 945 19.58 8.25 -30.90
CA ASN A 945 20.52 8.03 -29.80
C ASN A 945 21.34 9.28 -29.44
N ASP A 946 20.68 10.44 -29.40
CA ASP A 946 21.21 11.73 -28.94
C ASP A 946 21.26 11.86 -27.41
N GLY A 947 20.30 11.23 -26.71
CA GLY A 947 20.09 11.36 -25.27
C GLY A 947 18.95 12.30 -24.86
N ILE A 948 18.10 12.70 -25.81
CA ILE A 948 16.79 13.34 -25.63
C ILE A 948 15.76 12.37 -26.24
N ASN A 949 14.62 12.18 -25.58
CA ASN A 949 13.57 11.26 -26.06
C ASN A 949 12.71 11.91 -27.17
N ASP A 950 12.07 11.11 -28.01
CA ASP A 950 11.38 11.55 -29.23
C ASP A 950 10.18 12.51 -28.96
N ALA A 951 9.73 12.60 -27.70
CA ALA A 951 8.69 13.52 -27.25
C ALA A 951 9.21 14.94 -26.91
N GLU A 952 10.46 15.07 -26.42
CA GLU A 952 11.11 16.37 -26.18
C GLU A 952 11.98 16.84 -27.37
N ASP A 953 12.43 15.93 -28.25
CA ASP A 953 13.25 16.30 -29.40
C ASP A 953 12.45 16.95 -30.56
N VAL A 954 12.94 18.09 -31.03
CA VAL A 954 12.42 18.83 -32.18
C VAL A 954 12.99 18.31 -33.51
N CYS A 955 14.00 17.42 -33.47
CA CYS A 955 14.87 17.08 -34.60
C CYS A 955 15.15 15.59 -34.90
N VAL A 956 14.61 14.62 -34.15
CA VAL A 956 14.39 13.13 -34.23
C VAL A 956 15.17 12.23 -35.24
N ASP A 957 15.69 12.81 -36.33
CA ASP A 957 16.56 12.22 -37.36
C ASP A 957 18.05 12.66 -37.19
N THR A 958 18.47 13.23 -36.04
CA THR A 958 19.69 14.04 -35.83
C THR A 958 20.65 13.54 -34.72
N PRO A 959 21.34 12.38 -34.90
CA PRO A 959 22.17 11.74 -33.88
C PRO A 959 23.24 12.61 -33.21
N ALA A 960 23.48 12.36 -31.91
CA ALA A 960 24.50 13.00 -31.09
C ALA A 960 25.85 13.25 -31.79
N ASP A 961 26.40 14.46 -31.60
CA ASP A 961 27.72 14.86 -32.09
C ASP A 961 28.86 14.03 -31.46
N GLU A 962 29.23 12.92 -32.10
CA GLU A 962 30.42 12.10 -31.80
C GLU A 962 31.73 12.92 -31.70
N SER A 963 31.79 14.16 -32.21
CA SER A 963 32.96 15.02 -32.12
C SER A 963 33.07 15.83 -30.81
N GLY A 964 31.98 15.92 -30.03
CA GLY A 964 31.96 16.48 -28.68
C GLY A 964 32.12 17.99 -28.64
N SER A 965 31.49 18.71 -29.56
CA SER A 965 31.56 20.19 -29.67
C SER A 965 30.77 20.89 -28.57
N GLY A 966 29.60 20.32 -28.21
CA GLY A 966 28.63 20.95 -27.32
C GLY A 966 27.68 21.93 -28.03
N ASP A 967 27.47 21.73 -29.34
CA ASP A 967 26.69 22.62 -30.21
C ASP A 967 25.21 22.17 -30.39
N GLN A 968 24.89 20.93 -30.01
CA GLN A 968 23.51 20.49 -29.73
C GLN A 968 23.03 21.03 -28.38
N ARG A 969 21.72 21.08 -28.20
CA ARG A 969 21.01 21.74 -27.10
C ARG A 969 19.87 20.86 -26.62
N ALA A 970 19.17 21.25 -25.56
CA ALA A 970 18.00 20.55 -25.00
C ALA A 970 16.74 20.66 -25.89
N ASP A 971 16.93 20.79 -27.20
CA ASP A 971 15.93 20.79 -28.27
C ASP A 971 16.39 19.88 -29.45
N GLY A 972 17.42 19.04 -29.21
CA GLY A 972 18.13 18.08 -30.09
C GLY A 972 18.77 18.64 -31.37
N CYS A 973 18.13 19.63 -31.99
CA CYS A 973 18.55 20.30 -33.21
C CYS A 973 19.96 20.90 -33.12
N THR A 974 20.75 20.72 -34.19
CA THR A 974 22.04 21.42 -34.30
C THR A 974 21.85 22.91 -34.52
N ILE A 975 22.89 23.70 -34.22
CA ILE A 975 22.88 25.15 -34.46
C ILE A 975 22.63 25.54 -35.94
N THR A 976 22.91 24.65 -36.90
CA THR A 976 22.64 24.85 -38.33
C THR A 976 21.20 24.56 -38.76
N GLU A 977 20.37 24.01 -37.89
CA GLU A 977 18.99 23.59 -38.21
C GLU A 977 17.91 24.48 -37.60
N ARG A 978 18.29 25.56 -36.92
CA ARG A 978 17.36 26.50 -36.29
C ARG A 978 17.24 27.78 -37.12
N ASP A 979 16.09 28.42 -36.98
CA ASP A 979 15.65 29.68 -37.58
C ASP A 979 15.13 30.49 -36.39
N LEU A 980 15.93 31.45 -35.90
CA LEU A 980 15.76 32.11 -34.60
C LEU A 980 15.07 33.46 -34.71
N ASP A 981 15.19 34.16 -35.83
CA ASP A 981 14.44 35.41 -36.09
C ASP A 981 13.16 35.24 -36.94
N GLY A 982 13.01 34.09 -37.62
CA GLY A 982 11.76 33.67 -38.27
C GLY A 982 11.63 34.09 -39.73
N ASP A 983 12.71 34.51 -40.41
CA ASP A 983 12.65 34.94 -41.81
C ASP A 983 12.54 33.79 -42.83
N GLY A 984 12.84 32.55 -42.42
CA GLY A 984 12.82 31.36 -43.26
C GLY A 984 14.21 30.84 -43.68
N VAL A 985 15.31 31.45 -43.26
CA VAL A 985 16.69 31.05 -43.56
C VAL A 985 17.41 30.54 -42.31
N LYS A 986 17.47 29.21 -42.15
CA LYS A 986 18.16 28.55 -41.03
C LYS A 986 19.66 28.86 -40.98
N GLY A 987 20.18 29.20 -39.79
CA GLY A 987 21.63 29.19 -39.49
C GLY A 987 22.17 30.38 -38.68
N ASP A 988 21.35 30.93 -37.79
CA ASP A 988 21.42 32.25 -37.16
C ASP A 988 22.55 32.45 -36.11
N GLU A 989 23.81 32.15 -36.44
CA GLU A 989 24.96 32.55 -35.61
C GLU A 989 26.01 33.33 -36.42
N ASP A 990 26.65 34.31 -35.75
CA ASP A 990 27.67 35.28 -36.22
C ASP A 990 29.01 34.62 -36.61
N SER A 991 28.94 33.50 -37.35
CA SER A 991 30.06 32.68 -37.80
C SER A 991 30.32 32.88 -39.30
N VAL A 992 31.59 32.83 -39.70
CA VAL A 992 32.03 33.08 -41.09
C VAL A 992 31.59 31.97 -42.08
N ASN A 993 30.83 30.97 -41.63
CA ASN A 993 30.24 29.91 -42.46
C ASN A 993 28.73 29.72 -42.20
N GLY A 994 28.06 30.66 -41.51
CA GLY A 994 26.59 30.70 -41.42
C GLY A 994 25.94 30.77 -42.81
N PHE A 995 24.74 30.21 -42.96
CA PHE A 995 23.97 30.32 -44.21
C PHE A 995 23.12 31.58 -44.24
N ASP A 996 22.53 31.95 -43.11
CA ASP A 996 22.15 33.32 -42.83
C ASP A 996 23.41 34.19 -42.55
N LEU A 997 23.35 35.46 -42.95
CA LEU A 997 24.38 36.49 -42.74
C LEU A 997 23.79 37.76 -42.07
N CYS A 998 22.52 37.73 -41.68
CA CYS A 998 21.76 38.84 -41.12
C CYS A 998 20.85 38.41 -39.94
N PRO A 999 21.38 37.79 -38.85
CA PRO A 999 20.63 37.11 -37.77
C PRO A 999 19.93 38.08 -36.79
N SER A 1000 19.13 38.99 -37.32
CA SER A 1000 18.32 40.02 -36.67
C SER A 1000 17.37 40.68 -37.69
N THR A 1001 16.87 39.92 -38.65
CA THR A 1001 15.87 40.34 -39.62
C THR A 1001 14.50 40.54 -38.94
N PRO A 1002 13.68 41.54 -39.36
CA PRO A 1002 12.33 41.69 -38.82
C PRO A 1002 11.37 40.65 -39.42
N ASP A 1003 10.72 39.87 -38.56
CA ASP A 1003 9.57 38.98 -38.87
C ASP A 1003 8.68 39.52 -40.00
N GLY A 1004 8.57 38.72 -41.08
CA GLY A 1004 7.78 39.03 -42.27
C GLY A 1004 8.41 39.97 -43.30
N ALA A 1005 9.73 40.21 -43.25
CA ALA A 1005 10.47 40.93 -44.30
C ALA A 1005 10.65 40.08 -45.59
N GLU A 1006 10.88 40.74 -46.73
CA GLU A 1006 11.40 40.06 -47.94
C GLU A 1006 12.94 40.11 -47.92
N VAL A 1007 13.56 38.96 -47.71
CA VAL A 1007 15.02 38.75 -47.68
C VAL A 1007 15.54 38.06 -48.94
N ASP A 1008 16.86 38.05 -49.13
CA ASP A 1008 17.52 37.19 -50.12
C ASP A 1008 17.99 35.85 -49.54
N ASN A 1009 18.74 35.06 -50.32
CA ASN A 1009 19.18 33.72 -49.96
C ASN A 1009 20.18 33.64 -48.78
N PHE A 1010 20.50 34.76 -48.12
CA PHE A 1010 21.40 34.87 -46.97
C PHE A 1010 20.75 35.65 -45.80
N GLY A 1011 19.41 35.64 -45.70
CA GLY A 1011 18.63 36.32 -44.64
C GLY A 1011 18.69 37.85 -44.66
N CYS A 1012 19.33 38.46 -45.66
CA CYS A 1012 19.55 39.90 -45.69
C CYS A 1012 18.49 40.66 -46.51
N THR A 1013 18.00 41.79 -45.98
CA THR A 1013 17.16 42.74 -46.75
C THR A 1013 17.99 43.63 -47.67
N SER A 1014 17.33 44.23 -48.68
CA SER A 1014 17.98 45.09 -49.69
C SER A 1014 18.71 46.32 -49.14
N ASP A 1015 18.36 46.77 -47.93
CA ASP A 1015 18.96 47.94 -47.30
C ASP A 1015 20.20 47.56 -46.46
N GLN A 1016 20.22 46.37 -45.82
CA GLN A 1016 21.42 45.82 -45.15
C GLN A 1016 22.57 45.55 -46.14
N GLN A 1017 22.24 45.10 -47.35
CA GLN A 1017 23.19 44.74 -48.42
C GLN A 1017 24.09 45.91 -48.90
N LEU A 1018 23.83 47.16 -48.47
CA LEU A 1018 24.57 48.36 -48.89
C LEU A 1018 25.60 48.90 -47.88
N GLU A 1019 25.64 48.43 -46.62
CA GLU A 1019 26.56 48.96 -45.58
C GLU A 1019 27.70 48.01 -45.18
N LEU A 1020 27.78 46.80 -45.76
CA LEU A 1020 28.64 45.70 -45.25
C LEU A 1020 29.83 45.29 -46.15
N LEU A 1021 30.16 46.03 -47.22
CA LEU A 1021 31.14 45.60 -48.24
C LEU A 1021 31.98 46.78 -48.80
N ASP A 1022 32.81 47.37 -47.93
CA ASP A 1022 33.97 48.22 -48.24
C ASP A 1022 34.94 48.04 -47.05
N SER A 1023 35.62 46.89 -47.02
CA SER A 1023 36.37 46.42 -45.83
C SER A 1023 37.65 47.20 -45.54
N ASP A 1024 38.09 48.02 -46.48
CA ASP A 1024 39.40 48.69 -46.47
C ASP A 1024 39.29 50.24 -46.54
N GLU A 1025 38.11 50.81 -46.79
CA GLU A 1025 37.83 52.24 -46.87
C GLU A 1025 38.44 52.99 -48.09
N ASP A 1026 38.81 52.29 -49.19
CA ASP A 1026 39.23 52.97 -50.43
C ASP A 1026 38.08 53.48 -51.33
N ASN A 1027 36.82 53.15 -51.00
CA ASN A 1027 35.58 53.50 -51.74
C ASN A 1027 35.29 52.62 -52.97
N ILE A 1028 36.01 51.51 -53.18
CA ILE A 1028 35.61 50.39 -54.04
C ILE A 1028 35.05 49.26 -53.15
N ASN A 1029 34.11 48.50 -53.71
CA ASN A 1029 33.40 47.43 -53.00
C ASN A 1029 34.10 46.07 -53.19
N ASP A 1030 34.25 45.31 -52.11
CA ASP A 1030 34.97 44.02 -52.04
C ASP A 1030 34.59 43.02 -53.16
N LEU A 1031 33.34 43.03 -53.64
CA LEU A 1031 32.87 42.13 -54.69
C LEU A 1031 33.46 42.47 -56.06
N ILE A 1032 33.69 43.75 -56.34
CA ILE A 1032 34.29 44.26 -57.59
C ILE A 1032 35.77 43.82 -57.63
N GLU A 1033 36.47 43.98 -56.52
CA GLU A 1033 37.87 43.59 -56.38
C GLU A 1033 38.06 42.07 -56.43
N ARG A 1034 37.12 41.30 -55.85
CA ARG A 1034 37.11 39.84 -55.92
C ARG A 1034 36.88 39.33 -57.35
N ASP A 1035 35.92 39.89 -58.09
CA ASP A 1035 35.71 39.56 -59.50
C ASP A 1035 36.91 39.99 -60.36
N TRP A 1036 37.55 41.12 -60.05
CA TRP A 1036 38.80 41.53 -60.71
C TRP A 1036 39.96 40.57 -60.40
N PHE A 1037 40.14 40.11 -59.16
CA PHE A 1037 41.16 39.13 -58.78
C PHE A 1037 40.94 37.80 -59.51
N GLU A 1038 39.71 37.28 -59.55
CA GLU A 1038 39.41 36.01 -60.22
C GLU A 1038 39.56 36.07 -61.74
N ASN A 1039 39.28 37.22 -62.38
CA ASN A 1039 39.43 37.39 -63.83
C ASN A 1039 40.84 37.81 -64.29
N SER A 1040 41.61 38.54 -63.46
CA SER A 1040 42.92 39.10 -63.83
C SER A 1040 44.12 38.38 -63.21
N GLY A 1041 43.96 37.80 -62.01
CA GLY A 1041 45.03 37.23 -61.20
C GLY A 1041 45.86 38.23 -60.40
N TYR A 1042 45.53 39.54 -60.46
CA TYR A 1042 46.17 40.58 -59.63
C TYR A 1042 45.33 40.85 -58.39
N ASP A 1043 45.96 40.77 -57.21
CA ASP A 1043 45.27 40.94 -55.93
C ASP A 1043 45.30 42.40 -55.49
N CYS A 1044 44.11 43.01 -55.43
CA CYS A 1044 43.94 44.43 -55.07
C CYS A 1044 43.09 44.64 -53.80
N ARG A 1045 42.47 43.58 -53.25
CA ARG A 1045 41.49 43.54 -52.13
C ARG A 1045 41.97 44.03 -50.75
N GLU A 1046 43.13 44.65 -50.69
CA GLU A 1046 43.71 45.30 -49.51
C GLU A 1046 44.61 46.44 -50.02
N THR A 1047 44.03 47.62 -50.26
CA THR A 1047 44.80 48.78 -50.68
C THR A 1047 45.60 49.35 -49.50
N ILE A 1048 46.91 49.51 -49.71
CA ILE A 1048 47.78 50.07 -48.67
C ILE A 1048 47.34 51.51 -48.30
N GLU A 1049 47.27 51.80 -46.99
CA GLU A 1049 46.74 53.05 -46.39
C GLU A 1049 47.27 54.35 -47.05
N SER A 1050 48.45 54.33 -47.67
CA SER A 1050 49.05 55.47 -48.37
C SER A 1050 48.63 55.66 -49.83
N GLU A 1051 47.92 54.71 -50.46
CA GLU A 1051 47.49 54.76 -51.86
C GLU A 1051 45.95 54.79 -52.06
N ARG A 1052 45.14 54.55 -51.00
CA ARG A 1052 43.65 54.53 -51.01
C ARG A 1052 42.97 55.73 -51.70
N ASP A 1053 43.43 56.95 -51.41
CA ASP A 1053 42.99 58.19 -52.08
C ASP A 1053 43.23 58.22 -53.63
N SER A 1054 43.80 57.16 -54.22
CA SER A 1054 44.39 57.17 -55.57
C SER A 1054 44.41 55.82 -56.31
N VAL A 1055 43.49 54.90 -56.02
CA VAL A 1055 43.32 53.63 -56.77
C VAL A 1055 42.72 53.82 -58.16
N ASP A 1056 42.73 52.75 -58.97
CA ASP A 1056 42.03 52.70 -60.27
C ASP A 1056 40.57 52.20 -60.17
N GLU A 1057 39.93 51.95 -61.32
CA GLU A 1057 38.51 51.54 -61.37
C GLU A 1057 38.23 50.10 -60.87
N ASN A 1058 39.23 49.41 -60.32
CA ASN A 1058 39.18 48.02 -59.82
C ASN A 1058 39.87 47.84 -58.44
N GLY A 1059 40.05 48.92 -57.68
CA GLY A 1059 40.72 48.90 -56.35
C GLY A 1059 42.26 48.88 -56.39
N CYS A 1060 42.90 48.87 -57.56
CA CYS A 1060 44.35 48.65 -57.62
C CYS A 1060 45.19 49.91 -57.36
N GLY A 1061 45.99 49.90 -56.30
CA GLY A 1061 47.06 50.87 -56.06
C GLY A 1061 48.24 50.73 -57.03
N PHE A 1062 49.02 51.81 -57.23
CA PHE A 1062 50.14 51.82 -58.17
C PHE A 1062 51.22 50.78 -57.84
N SER A 1063 51.41 50.49 -56.55
CA SER A 1063 52.32 49.48 -56.04
C SER A 1063 51.93 48.03 -56.39
N GLN A 1064 50.62 47.74 -56.51
CA GLN A 1064 50.04 46.42 -56.77
C GLN A 1064 49.93 46.08 -58.28
N LEU A 1065 50.08 47.06 -59.18
CA LEU A 1065 50.07 46.82 -60.62
C LEU A 1065 51.38 46.21 -61.14
N ASP A 1066 51.34 45.56 -62.30
CA ASP A 1066 52.49 45.04 -63.05
C ASP A 1066 52.62 45.81 -64.38
N ALA A 1067 53.55 46.78 -64.44
CA ALA A 1067 53.56 47.82 -65.46
C ALA A 1067 54.22 47.44 -66.80
N ASP A 1068 55.01 46.37 -66.87
CA ASP A 1068 55.51 45.80 -68.14
C ASP A 1068 54.95 44.39 -68.46
N SER A 1069 54.19 43.84 -67.51
CA SER A 1069 53.45 42.59 -67.57
C SER A 1069 54.35 41.34 -67.61
N ASP A 1070 55.54 41.38 -67.01
CA ASP A 1070 56.43 40.19 -66.97
C ASP A 1070 56.02 39.12 -65.93
N GLY A 1071 55.11 39.46 -65.01
CA GLY A 1071 54.60 38.61 -63.95
C GLY A 1071 54.99 39.03 -62.54
N VAL A 1072 55.70 40.15 -62.34
CA VAL A 1072 56.10 40.67 -61.02
C VAL A 1072 55.55 42.10 -60.82
N GLN A 1073 54.81 42.31 -59.72
CA GLN A 1073 54.22 43.61 -59.39
C GLN A 1073 55.29 44.69 -59.09
N ASN A 1074 54.98 45.94 -59.42
CA ASN A 1074 55.85 47.12 -59.36
C ASN A 1074 56.60 47.31 -58.04
N MET A 1075 56.00 46.92 -56.90
CA MET A 1075 56.64 47.02 -55.58
C MET A 1075 57.78 46.02 -55.35
N ASN A 1076 57.81 44.91 -56.10
CA ASN A 1076 58.76 43.81 -55.97
C ASN A 1076 59.72 43.70 -57.18
N ASP A 1077 59.37 44.27 -58.34
CA ASP A 1077 60.23 44.33 -59.52
C ASP A 1077 61.46 45.26 -59.33
N LEU A 1078 62.65 44.71 -59.61
CA LEU A 1078 63.94 45.40 -59.57
C LEU A 1078 64.54 45.67 -60.96
N CYS A 1079 63.83 45.30 -62.03
CA CYS A 1079 64.29 45.28 -63.42
C CYS A 1079 63.34 45.98 -64.46
N PRO A 1080 62.58 47.04 -64.11
CA PRO A 1080 61.43 47.50 -64.88
C PRO A 1080 61.73 47.82 -66.36
N GLY A 1081 60.95 47.20 -67.24
CA GLY A 1081 61.11 47.17 -68.69
C GLY A 1081 61.51 45.79 -69.25
N THR A 1082 61.29 44.69 -68.52
CA THR A 1082 61.49 43.33 -69.04
C THR A 1082 60.38 42.98 -70.05
N PRO A 1083 60.71 42.47 -71.25
CA PRO A 1083 59.65 42.08 -72.18
C PRO A 1083 58.97 40.76 -71.75
N ASN A 1084 57.64 40.78 -71.65
CA ASN A 1084 56.67 39.68 -71.42
C ASN A 1084 56.74 38.53 -72.47
N LEU A 1085 57.92 37.93 -72.60
CA LEU A 1085 58.28 36.70 -73.33
C LEU A 1085 59.59 36.06 -72.79
N PHE A 1086 60.27 36.71 -71.84
CA PHE A 1086 61.41 36.15 -71.12
C PHE A 1086 60.95 35.66 -69.75
N SER A 1087 61.43 34.48 -69.32
CA SER A 1087 61.23 34.03 -67.95
C SER A 1087 62.11 34.86 -67.01
N VAL A 1088 61.48 35.55 -66.07
CA VAL A 1088 62.15 36.22 -64.95
C VAL A 1088 62.26 35.29 -63.74
N ASP A 1089 62.98 35.76 -62.73
CA ASP A 1089 62.94 35.24 -61.37
C ASP A 1089 62.24 36.24 -60.44
N ASP A 1090 62.12 35.89 -59.16
CA ASP A 1090 61.33 36.58 -58.12
C ASP A 1090 61.66 38.08 -57.91
N ASP A 1091 62.68 38.62 -58.58
CA ASP A 1091 63.10 40.04 -58.60
C ASP A 1091 62.66 40.80 -59.89
N GLY A 1092 61.84 40.22 -60.78
CA GLY A 1092 61.46 40.81 -62.09
C GLY A 1092 62.58 40.80 -63.15
N CYS A 1093 63.66 40.06 -62.92
CA CYS A 1093 64.86 40.13 -63.77
C CYS A 1093 65.05 38.90 -64.65
N SER A 1094 65.12 39.06 -65.97
CA SER A 1094 65.50 37.93 -66.85
C SER A 1094 66.96 37.51 -66.65
N VAL A 1095 67.25 36.24 -66.96
CA VAL A 1095 68.62 35.67 -66.96
C VAL A 1095 69.59 36.48 -67.84
N SER A 1096 69.09 37.19 -68.85
CA SER A 1096 69.83 38.13 -69.69
C SER A 1096 70.26 39.39 -68.92
N GLN A 1097 69.32 40.07 -68.24
CA GLN A 1097 69.62 41.25 -67.42
C GLN A 1097 70.61 40.91 -66.29
N LYS A 1098 70.43 39.77 -65.63
CA LYS A 1098 71.32 39.30 -64.55
C LYS A 1098 72.71 38.85 -65.04
N GLN A 1099 72.95 38.64 -66.34
CA GLN A 1099 74.31 38.40 -66.87
C GLN A 1099 75.13 39.67 -67.10
N ASP A 1100 74.53 40.79 -67.50
CA ASP A 1100 75.25 42.08 -67.61
C ASP A 1100 75.64 42.64 -66.23
N LEU A 1101 75.03 42.15 -65.14
CA LEU A 1101 75.36 42.49 -63.75
C LEU A 1101 76.48 41.62 -63.13
N ALA A 1102 76.98 40.58 -63.81
CA ALA A 1102 77.83 39.54 -63.20
C ALA A 1102 79.09 39.15 -64.03
N GLY A 1103 79.87 40.12 -64.51
CA GLY A 1103 81.04 39.89 -65.38
C GLY A 1103 82.38 40.51 -64.93
N ASP A 1104 83.20 39.73 -64.21
CA ASP A 1104 84.66 39.89 -63.93
C ASP A 1104 85.24 41.26 -63.50
N GLY A 1105 85.73 41.31 -62.25
CA GLY A 1105 87.07 41.85 -61.96
C GLY A 1105 87.21 43.27 -61.40
N GLY A 1106 87.88 43.38 -60.23
CA GLY A 1106 88.68 44.59 -59.93
C GLY A 1106 88.41 45.37 -58.64
N GLY A 1107 88.12 44.68 -57.54
CA GLY A 1107 87.85 45.20 -56.18
C GLY A 1107 88.57 46.45 -55.63
N MET A 1108 88.01 46.94 -54.51
CA MET A 1108 88.76 47.67 -53.49
C MET A 1108 88.35 47.22 -52.08
N ASN A 1109 89.35 46.85 -51.28
CA ASN A 1109 89.33 46.72 -49.83
C ASN A 1109 90.58 47.53 -49.39
N PRO A 1110 90.53 48.38 -48.35
CA PRO A 1110 90.51 47.87 -46.99
C PRO A 1110 89.64 48.63 -45.97
N ILE A 1111 88.90 47.87 -45.17
CA ILE A 1111 88.96 47.86 -43.69
C ILE A 1111 88.98 49.23 -42.95
N MET A 1112 87.99 49.43 -42.07
CA MET A 1112 87.89 50.47 -41.02
C MET A 1112 87.68 51.93 -41.45
N ILE A 1113 86.48 52.23 -41.96
CA ILE A 1113 85.72 53.43 -41.52
C ILE A 1113 84.29 52.97 -41.21
N ALA A 1114 83.84 53.24 -39.98
CA ALA A 1114 82.47 53.22 -39.41
C ALA A 1114 81.39 52.27 -40.00
N ALA A 1115 80.68 51.39 -39.27
CA ALA A 1115 80.60 51.07 -37.83
C ALA A 1115 80.24 52.22 -36.87
N ILE A 1116 79.23 52.00 -36.00
CA ILE A 1116 78.72 52.95 -34.98
C ILE A 1116 78.03 54.17 -35.67
N ILE A 1117 76.83 54.65 -35.35
CA ILE A 1117 75.84 54.51 -34.27
C ILE A 1117 74.50 54.20 -35.01
N VAL A 1118 73.49 53.41 -34.59
CA VAL A 1118 72.90 53.01 -33.28
C VAL A 1118 72.68 51.46 -33.29
N GLY A 1119 72.50 50.73 -32.18
CA GLY A 1119 72.44 51.15 -30.79
C GLY A 1119 72.86 50.10 -29.74
N ALA A 1120 73.51 50.58 -28.69
CA ALA A 1120 72.93 50.40 -27.36
C ALA A 1120 71.67 51.30 -27.31
N ALA A 1121 70.59 50.96 -26.62
CA ALA A 1121 70.49 50.32 -25.30
C ALA A 1121 69.17 49.52 -25.20
N LEU A 1122 68.90 48.62 -24.24
CA LEU A 1122 69.70 47.96 -23.19
C LEU A 1122 68.89 46.78 -22.63
N LEU A 1123 69.45 45.57 -22.56
CA LEU A 1123 69.07 44.53 -21.57
C LEU A 1123 70.33 43.75 -21.15
N LEU A 1124 70.44 43.40 -19.87
CA LEU A 1124 71.68 42.89 -19.27
C LEU A 1124 71.59 41.42 -18.83
N GLY A 1125 72.16 40.53 -19.66
CA GLY A 1125 72.59 39.18 -19.27
C GLY A 1125 71.50 38.11 -19.14
N SER A 1126 71.82 36.81 -19.24
CA SER A 1126 73.09 36.19 -19.69
C SER A 1126 72.93 34.69 -19.99
N VAL A 1127 73.60 34.22 -21.07
CA VAL A 1127 74.19 32.88 -21.37
C VAL A 1127 73.78 31.69 -20.46
N GLY A 1128 73.36 30.50 -20.94
CA GLY A 1128 73.25 29.95 -22.31
C GLY A 1128 73.87 28.53 -22.44
N ILE A 1129 73.88 27.95 -23.66
CA ILE A 1129 74.76 26.83 -24.16
C ILE A 1129 74.42 25.37 -23.70
N THR A 1130 74.48 24.25 -24.48
CA THR A 1130 74.64 23.96 -25.93
C THR A 1130 74.48 22.44 -26.29
N VAL A 1131 73.61 22.10 -27.27
CA VAL A 1131 73.74 21.18 -28.46
C VAL A 1131 74.34 19.75 -28.38
N VAL A 1132 73.72 18.75 -29.07
CA VAL A 1132 74.30 17.84 -30.14
C VAL A 1132 73.26 16.84 -30.73
N VAL A 1133 73.42 16.41 -32.00
CA VAL A 1133 72.43 15.70 -32.86
C VAL A 1133 73.01 14.47 -33.60
N ARG A 1134 72.19 13.42 -33.88
CA ARG A 1134 72.17 12.52 -35.10
C ARG A 1134 71.05 11.45 -34.99
N SER A 1135 70.12 11.20 -35.95
CA SER A 1135 70.17 10.78 -37.39
C SER A 1135 70.52 9.28 -37.60
N ARG A 1136 69.85 8.43 -38.44
CA ARG A 1136 69.24 8.64 -39.79
C ARG A 1136 68.30 7.48 -40.26
N SER A 1137 67.22 7.82 -41.00
CA SER A 1137 66.52 7.18 -42.18
C SER A 1137 66.82 5.74 -42.68
N LYS A 1138 65.97 4.94 -43.38
CA LYS A 1138 64.54 4.84 -43.91
C LYS A 1138 64.40 3.38 -44.54
N PRO A 1139 63.35 2.83 -45.25
CA PRO A 1139 62.18 3.38 -45.98
C PRO A 1139 60.79 2.63 -45.85
N LYS A 1140 60.36 1.76 -46.81
CA LYS A 1140 58.98 1.20 -47.07
C LYS A 1140 59.03 -0.11 -47.94
N PRO A 1141 57.92 -0.74 -48.46
CA PRO A 1141 56.79 -1.47 -47.81
C PRO A 1141 56.33 -2.80 -48.53
N ARG A 1142 55.28 -3.52 -48.06
CA ARG A 1142 54.39 -4.40 -48.89
C ARG A 1142 53.01 -4.74 -48.25
N LYS A 1143 52.05 -5.34 -49.00
CA LYS A 1143 50.60 -5.51 -48.67
C LYS A 1143 50.01 -6.91 -49.00
N LYS A 1144 48.89 -7.25 -48.32
CA LYS A 1144 47.75 -8.18 -48.66
C LYS A 1144 47.92 -9.72 -48.78
N LYS A 1145 46.95 -10.45 -48.20
CA LYS A 1145 46.06 -11.44 -48.88
C LYS A 1145 44.74 -11.70 -48.08
N SER A 1146 43.77 -12.41 -48.66
CA SER A 1146 42.36 -12.49 -48.20
C SER A 1146 41.61 -13.75 -48.70
N ARG A 1147 40.42 -14.07 -48.14
CA ARG A 1147 39.20 -14.78 -48.69
C ARG A 1147 38.29 -15.31 -47.53
N PRO A 1148 37.00 -15.71 -47.74
CA PRO A 1148 35.87 -15.00 -48.37
C PRO A 1148 34.50 -15.18 -47.64
N LYS A 1149 33.41 -14.53 -48.11
CA LYS A 1149 31.99 -14.83 -47.72
C LYS A 1149 31.36 -15.96 -48.58
N THR A 1150 30.29 -16.58 -48.08
CA THR A 1150 29.20 -17.25 -48.84
C THR A 1150 27.90 -17.19 -48.01
N ALA A 1151 26.72 -17.31 -48.64
CA ALA A 1151 25.40 -17.19 -47.99
C ALA A 1151 24.33 -18.06 -48.70
N THR A 1152 23.21 -18.35 -48.01
CA THR A 1152 22.00 -19.03 -48.55
C THR A 1152 20.74 -18.59 -47.78
N THR A 1153 19.59 -18.68 -48.45
CA THR A 1153 18.27 -18.08 -48.14
C THR A 1153 17.37 -18.87 -47.16
N ALA A 1154 16.37 -18.19 -46.58
CA ALA A 1154 15.26 -18.74 -45.79
C ALA A 1154 14.11 -19.35 -46.65
N PRO A 1155 13.15 -20.03 -46.01
CA PRO A 1155 11.74 -19.61 -46.06
C PRO A 1155 10.98 -19.72 -44.72
N ASN A 1156 9.80 -19.08 -44.64
CA ASN A 1156 8.81 -19.10 -43.53
C ASN A 1156 7.68 -20.16 -43.79
N PRO A 1157 6.71 -20.41 -42.87
CA PRO A 1157 6.60 -20.05 -41.44
C PRO A 1157 6.20 -21.23 -40.50
N GLY A 1158 6.14 -20.98 -39.17
CA GLY A 1158 5.19 -21.64 -38.25
C GLY A 1158 5.75 -22.49 -37.07
N ALA A 1159 4.96 -22.52 -35.98
CA ALA A 1159 4.99 -23.40 -34.79
C ALA A 1159 5.98 -23.09 -33.63
N PHE A 1160 5.49 -22.27 -32.68
CA PHE A 1160 5.56 -22.37 -31.20
C PHE A 1160 6.89 -22.59 -30.44
N ALA A 1161 6.80 -22.47 -29.11
CA ALA A 1161 7.85 -22.00 -28.21
C ALA A 1161 8.53 -23.08 -27.34
N GLU A 1162 9.26 -22.61 -26.32
CA GLU A 1162 9.86 -23.31 -25.18
C GLU A 1162 11.01 -24.32 -25.41
N ALA A 1163 12.14 -24.05 -24.73
CA ALA A 1163 12.65 -24.87 -23.62
C ALA A 1163 14.11 -24.47 -23.28
N ALA A 1164 14.32 -23.75 -22.18
CA ALA A 1164 15.67 -23.42 -21.69
C ALA A 1164 15.84 -23.31 -20.15
N ALA A 1165 14.79 -23.52 -19.36
CA ALA A 1165 14.91 -23.63 -17.90
C ALA A 1165 15.47 -25.00 -17.50
N ALA A 1166 16.64 -25.05 -16.84
CA ALA A 1166 17.24 -26.30 -16.38
C ALA A 1166 18.34 -26.12 -15.31
N ALA A 1167 17.97 -26.15 -14.02
CA ALA A 1167 18.56 -27.08 -13.03
C ALA A 1167 18.13 -26.78 -11.58
N LEU A 1168 17.03 -27.39 -11.10
CA LEU A 1168 16.95 -28.23 -9.89
C LEU A 1168 15.48 -28.58 -9.57
N ALA A 1169 15.12 -29.85 -9.72
CA ALA A 1169 13.83 -30.42 -9.31
C ALA A 1169 14.06 -31.81 -8.68
N PRO A 1170 13.20 -32.29 -7.76
CA PRO A 1170 13.31 -33.62 -7.17
C PRO A 1170 13.00 -34.75 -8.18
N GLU A 1171 13.33 -36.00 -7.82
CA GLU A 1171 12.99 -37.17 -8.66
C GLU A 1171 11.49 -37.52 -8.55
N PRO A 1172 10.80 -37.83 -9.67
CA PRO A 1172 9.40 -38.23 -9.65
C PRO A 1172 9.22 -39.64 -9.07
N ALA A 1173 8.14 -39.84 -8.32
CA ALA A 1173 7.75 -41.15 -7.80
C ALA A 1173 7.32 -42.11 -8.94
N THR A 1174 7.47 -43.42 -8.71
CA THR A 1174 6.96 -44.45 -9.63
C THR A 1174 5.52 -44.81 -9.30
N LEU A 1175 4.62 -44.70 -10.28
CA LEU A 1175 3.21 -45.10 -10.17
C LEU A 1175 3.01 -46.51 -9.58
N PRO A 1176 1.97 -46.74 -8.76
CA PRO A 1176 1.63 -48.05 -8.21
C PRO A 1176 1.09 -49.03 -9.27
N GLU A 1177 1.05 -50.32 -8.93
CA GLU A 1177 0.54 -51.40 -9.80
C GLU A 1177 -0.97 -51.59 -9.56
N LEU A 1178 -1.79 -50.76 -10.24
CA LEU A 1178 -3.26 -50.75 -10.14
C LEU A 1178 -3.89 -52.14 -10.39
N MET A 1179 -4.93 -52.48 -9.63
CA MET A 1179 -5.58 -53.79 -9.64
C MET A 1179 -7.11 -53.70 -9.58
N GLY A 1180 -7.75 -54.38 -10.53
CA GLY A 1180 -9.20 -54.33 -10.70
C GLY A 1180 -9.59 -53.17 -11.60
N HIS A 1181 -10.42 -53.45 -12.60
CA HIS A 1181 -11.06 -52.43 -13.43
C HIS A 1181 -12.57 -52.65 -13.35
N THR A 1182 -13.30 -51.57 -13.13
CA THR A 1182 -14.76 -51.52 -13.10
C THR A 1182 -15.22 -50.29 -13.91
N THR A 1183 -16.51 -50.23 -14.21
CA THR A 1183 -17.13 -49.14 -14.97
C THR A 1183 -18.44 -48.81 -14.28
N ASP A 1184 -18.73 -47.52 -14.11
CA ASP A 1184 -19.99 -47.02 -13.56
C ASP A 1184 -21.09 -46.95 -14.64
N GLU A 1185 -22.19 -46.27 -14.33
CA GLU A 1185 -23.37 -46.20 -15.19
C GLU A 1185 -23.21 -45.13 -16.30
N ASP A 1186 -22.41 -44.08 -16.06
CA ASP A 1186 -22.01 -43.07 -17.04
C ASP A 1186 -20.93 -43.55 -18.03
N GLY A 1187 -20.17 -44.59 -17.66
CA GLY A 1187 -19.22 -45.28 -18.52
C GLY A 1187 -17.74 -45.01 -18.24
N VAL A 1188 -17.41 -44.35 -17.13
CA VAL A 1188 -16.04 -44.04 -16.72
C VAL A 1188 -15.35 -45.32 -16.22
N GLU A 1189 -14.12 -45.59 -16.68
CA GLU A 1189 -13.33 -46.72 -16.17
C GLU A 1189 -12.64 -46.35 -14.85
N TRP A 1190 -12.91 -47.11 -13.78
CA TRP A 1190 -12.29 -46.96 -12.47
C TRP A 1190 -11.33 -48.11 -12.16
N ALA A 1191 -10.29 -47.82 -11.38
CA ALA A 1191 -9.32 -48.78 -10.86
C ALA A 1191 -8.92 -48.43 -9.42
N GLN A 1192 -8.37 -49.39 -8.68
CA GLN A 1192 -7.91 -49.21 -7.31
C GLN A 1192 -6.43 -49.63 -7.18
N ASP A 1193 -5.67 -49.02 -6.26
CA ASP A 1193 -4.32 -49.50 -5.92
C ASP A 1193 -4.35 -50.61 -4.84
N ALA A 1194 -3.18 -50.98 -4.30
CA ALA A 1194 -3.07 -52.03 -3.28
C ALA A 1194 -3.32 -51.51 -1.85
N GLU A 1195 -3.45 -50.19 -1.71
CA GLU A 1195 -3.58 -49.45 -0.46
C GLU A 1195 -5.04 -49.04 -0.20
N GLY A 1196 -5.84 -48.91 -1.27
CA GLY A 1196 -7.29 -48.68 -1.24
C GLY A 1196 -7.76 -47.44 -2.00
N ASN A 1197 -6.84 -46.67 -2.58
CA ASN A 1197 -7.17 -45.39 -3.22
C ASN A 1197 -7.79 -45.64 -4.61
N TRP A 1198 -8.81 -44.84 -4.94
CA TRP A 1198 -9.50 -44.92 -6.23
C TRP A 1198 -8.86 -44.04 -7.29
N TYR A 1199 -8.86 -44.53 -8.52
CA TYR A 1199 -8.35 -43.84 -9.68
C TYR A 1199 -9.39 -43.94 -10.80
N TRP A 1200 -9.75 -42.81 -11.40
CA TRP A 1200 -10.63 -42.76 -12.57
C TRP A 1200 -9.81 -42.56 -13.85
N ARG A 1201 -10.34 -43.01 -14.99
CA ARG A 1201 -9.65 -42.92 -16.27
C ARG A 1201 -10.08 -41.67 -17.03
N ASN A 1202 -9.16 -40.71 -17.15
CA ASN A 1202 -9.37 -39.53 -17.96
C ASN A 1202 -9.32 -39.91 -19.45
N ASP A 1203 -10.44 -39.71 -20.16
CA ASP A 1203 -10.58 -40.15 -21.55
C ASP A 1203 -9.80 -39.29 -22.56
N ALA A 1204 -9.47 -38.04 -22.22
CA ALA A 1204 -8.64 -37.16 -23.06
C ALA A 1204 -7.18 -37.64 -23.10
N GLU A 1205 -6.65 -38.14 -21.97
CA GLU A 1205 -5.26 -38.61 -21.86
C GLU A 1205 -5.10 -40.13 -21.95
N SER A 1206 -6.18 -40.90 -21.77
CA SER A 1206 -6.18 -42.37 -21.64
C SER A 1206 -5.33 -42.91 -20.48
N THR A 1207 -5.15 -42.11 -19.43
CA THR A 1207 -4.41 -42.40 -18.20
C THR A 1207 -5.37 -42.49 -17.00
N PHE A 1208 -4.92 -43.13 -15.92
CA PHE A 1208 -5.64 -43.15 -14.65
C PHE A 1208 -5.10 -42.03 -13.75
N ALA A 1209 -5.98 -41.12 -13.31
CA ALA A 1209 -5.71 -40.07 -12.34
C ALA A 1209 -6.24 -40.51 -10.97
N LEU A 1210 -5.63 -40.02 -9.88
CA LEU A 1210 -6.14 -40.25 -8.53
C LEU A 1210 -7.49 -39.53 -8.38
N TYR A 1211 -8.45 -40.17 -7.74
CA TYR A 1211 -9.65 -39.49 -7.26
C TYR A 1211 -9.33 -38.90 -5.89
N GLU A 1212 -9.08 -37.59 -5.87
CA GLU A 1212 -9.03 -36.79 -4.65
C GLU A 1212 -10.46 -36.31 -4.39
N SER A 1213 -10.92 -36.48 -3.15
CA SER A 1213 -12.29 -36.19 -2.68
C SER A 1213 -12.37 -34.84 -2.00
#